data_AF-A0A955ZZS3-F1
#
_entry.id   AF-A0A955ZZS3-F1
#
_cell.length_a   1.000
_cell.length_b   1.000
_cell.length_c   1.000
_cell.angle_alpha   90.00
_cell.angle_beta   90.00
_cell.angle_gamma   90.00
#
_symmetry.space_group_name_H-M   'P 1'
#
loop_
_entity.id
_entity.type
_entity.pdbx_description
1 polymer ?
#
loop_
_entity_poly.entity_id
_entity_poly.type
_entity_poly.pdbx_seq_one_letter_code
_entity_poly.pdbx_strand_id
1 'polypeptide(L)'
;MRDRDLVPGRFADASSDWARSFAIDDLKVLVVCRGPVRLEAFQVFDAIGIAEYGMLLSEKDSVVYPRCLAPELRGFRFPHNVHRVQDYMGVGQTQKLQRIREIIGIAKDHGYTHLFAGYGFMAEDAEFVEAIERAGLGFLGPSSRVIRRAGAKDEAKKLARALGNAVIPGVDDISARALVRKAGDRAALAALAKEHGLDAFAWNADVSLAENAEALLQAGYAKSTELVTIGELQEEAKAITAEMWSDYPSNRIRFKHIGGGGGKGQRVVAKPDQVANAVMEILAESKVVEPGSNRNFLVELNLETTRHNEMQLIGNGEWCVSLGGRDCSVQMHEQKLVEVSLTRELLETEIERTEGKAREILRGDVATLARMEAEGEKFGEATQLDSVSTFECIVEGFNHFFMEMNTRIQVEHGVTELAYRLRFTNPADPSDCFYVDELIEAMALLAKHGKRLPRPERVVRSVSGLEIRINATNQALQPHAGGVIRSWSKPIDGEIRFDQGIGIRNPDTDTFIWYNLAGAYDSNIALLLCDGANRRENYERMAEILRRTELRGDDLQTNLPVHYGLIQWFLGKGVMAEPSTRFMTSYLAGVGALQQVVNDVDVEAALGLLLARAKDADEKRVLGAKQTLLQRPIERLLENPHVLGGFLGRYDGELWDASDRANVRFRANPVDFLAALYDFVDLEARPGEPPSEQIWDHDAEVLDAARAFYAEVAARTGKRTAAELEALFGGAPDRALSGGDGALWQRCVAAHRGFQAGLDALLVIPRIGVRSGFLDITVNEELQPVFPAKFTEAESVQACTRALSPPPPAASDEIVTPMGGTFYAREAPDLPPLVAAGEHFEAGQPLFVIEVMKMFNKVAAPFAGTVVEAPMDGKDGTVVKKGDVIFKIEPDEMPEVVSPAEIAARRKAVTAELMAD
;
A
#
# COMPACT_ATOMS: atom_id res chain seq x y z
N MET A 1 -11.53 -13.20 -31.12
CA MET A 1 -11.98 -12.28 -32.17
C MET A 1 -11.98 -10.88 -31.56
N ARG A 2 -11.18 -9.95 -32.06
CA ARG A 2 -11.25 -8.54 -31.64
C ARG A 2 -12.36 -7.91 -32.49
N ASP A 3 -13.51 -7.63 -31.90
CA ASP A 3 -14.55 -6.84 -32.57
C ASP A 3 -13.95 -5.48 -32.90
N ARG A 4 -13.90 -5.15 -34.20
CA ARG A 4 -13.10 -4.06 -34.76
C ARG A 4 -13.88 -2.74 -34.92
N ASP A 5 -15.15 -2.70 -34.55
CA ASP A 5 -16.04 -1.62 -34.97
C ASP A 5 -16.48 -0.65 -33.85
N LEU A 6 -15.94 -0.78 -32.63
CA LEU A 6 -16.09 0.23 -31.59
C LEU A 6 -14.71 0.53 -30.98
N VAL A 7 -14.17 1.73 -31.23
CA VAL A 7 -13.18 2.29 -30.32
C VAL A 7 -13.93 2.53 -29.01
N PRO A 8 -13.54 1.91 -27.88
CA PRO A 8 -14.22 2.11 -26.60
C PRO A 8 -14.46 3.60 -26.32
N GLY A 9 -15.68 3.94 -25.87
CA GLY A 9 -16.05 5.29 -25.43
C GLY A 9 -16.44 6.33 -26.48
N ARG A 10 -16.14 6.16 -27.78
CA ARG A 10 -16.57 7.12 -28.81
C ARG A 10 -17.96 6.82 -29.36
N PHE A 11 -18.95 6.91 -28.48
CA PHE A 11 -20.35 6.63 -28.81
C PHE A 11 -20.89 7.44 -29.98
N ALA A 12 -20.48 8.71 -30.14
CA ALA A 12 -20.90 9.55 -31.26
C ALA A 12 -20.51 8.98 -32.64
N ASP A 13 -19.40 8.24 -32.70
CA ASP A 13 -18.87 7.63 -33.91
C ASP A 13 -19.41 6.21 -34.14
N ALA A 14 -20.22 5.67 -33.21
CA ALA A 14 -20.74 4.31 -33.30
C ALA A 14 -21.62 4.13 -34.54
N SER A 15 -21.59 2.94 -35.15
CA SER A 15 -22.41 2.62 -36.32
C SER A 15 -23.89 2.42 -35.97
N SER A 16 -24.16 1.91 -34.76
CA SER A 16 -25.49 1.70 -34.20
C SER A 16 -26.13 3.01 -33.72
N ASP A 17 -27.38 3.24 -34.12
CA ASP A 17 -28.19 4.36 -33.62
C ASP A 17 -28.42 4.29 -32.10
N TRP A 18 -28.56 3.06 -31.57
CA TRP A 18 -28.76 2.88 -30.13
C TRP A 18 -27.51 3.24 -29.36
N ALA A 19 -26.34 2.74 -29.78
CA ALA A 19 -25.05 3.11 -29.17
C ALA A 19 -24.79 4.62 -29.28
N ARG A 20 -25.04 5.23 -30.47
CA ARG A 20 -24.95 6.69 -30.65
C ARG A 20 -25.85 7.47 -29.70
N SER A 21 -27.00 6.92 -29.31
CA SER A 21 -27.92 7.57 -28.37
C SER A 21 -27.34 7.73 -26.95
N PHE A 22 -26.21 7.09 -26.65
CA PHE A 22 -25.45 7.21 -25.41
C PHE A 22 -24.24 8.14 -25.50
N ALA A 23 -24.12 8.91 -26.58
CA ALA A 23 -23.08 9.93 -26.75
C ALA A 23 -22.94 10.85 -25.52
N ILE A 24 -21.68 11.14 -25.14
CA ILE A 24 -21.26 11.95 -23.98
C ILE A 24 -20.22 13.02 -24.37
N ASP A 25 -20.03 13.27 -25.66
CA ASP A 25 -19.06 14.24 -26.20
C ASP A 25 -19.39 15.70 -25.87
N ASP A 26 -20.66 15.98 -25.57
CA ASP A 26 -21.18 17.29 -25.12
C ASP A 26 -20.93 17.58 -23.63
N LEU A 27 -20.39 16.62 -22.87
CA LEU A 27 -20.02 16.85 -21.48
C LEU A 27 -18.86 17.86 -21.42
N LYS A 28 -18.94 18.78 -20.46
CA LYS A 28 -17.85 19.68 -20.12
C LYS A 28 -17.54 19.52 -18.63
N VAL A 29 -16.44 18.84 -18.32
CA VAL A 29 -16.17 18.34 -16.97
C VAL A 29 -15.13 19.20 -16.26
N LEU A 30 -15.44 19.66 -15.05
CA LEU A 30 -14.45 20.27 -14.15
C LEU A 30 -13.89 19.19 -13.20
N VAL A 31 -12.59 18.94 -13.27
CA VAL A 31 -11.89 17.97 -12.43
C VAL A 31 -11.40 18.63 -11.13
N VAL A 32 -11.91 18.13 -10.00
CA VAL A 32 -11.76 18.68 -8.64
C VAL A 32 -10.92 17.73 -7.77
N CYS A 33 -9.86 17.18 -8.34
CA CYS A 33 -8.92 16.30 -7.65
C CYS A 33 -7.47 16.58 -8.09
N ARG A 34 -6.53 15.75 -7.65
CA ARG A 34 -5.11 15.78 -8.05
C ARG A 34 -4.54 14.38 -8.12
N GLY A 35 -3.33 14.26 -8.62
CA GLY A 35 -2.57 13.03 -8.58
C GLY A 35 -2.95 12.05 -9.70
N PRO A 36 -2.81 10.72 -9.49
CA PRO A 36 -2.87 9.75 -10.59
C PRO A 36 -4.24 9.77 -11.27
N VAL A 37 -5.32 9.76 -10.47
CA VAL A 37 -6.72 9.82 -10.93
C VAL A 37 -7.06 11.07 -11.75
N ARG A 38 -6.37 12.20 -11.54
CA ARG A 38 -6.60 13.40 -12.35
C ARG A 38 -6.07 13.19 -13.76
N LEU A 39 -4.85 12.68 -13.89
CA LEU A 39 -4.24 12.40 -15.19
C LEU A 39 -5.00 11.28 -15.93
N GLU A 40 -5.35 10.22 -15.21
CA GLU A 40 -6.18 9.13 -15.72
C GLU A 40 -7.52 9.65 -16.26
N ALA A 41 -8.23 10.51 -15.50
CA ALA A 41 -9.47 11.11 -15.98
C ALA A 41 -9.27 11.89 -17.28
N PHE A 42 -8.18 12.64 -17.43
CA PHE A 42 -7.89 13.34 -18.69
C PHE A 42 -7.69 12.36 -19.85
N GLN A 43 -6.94 11.28 -19.62
CA GLN A 43 -6.70 10.25 -20.63
C GLN A 43 -8.00 9.56 -21.05
N VAL A 44 -8.85 9.20 -20.09
CA VAL A 44 -10.17 8.62 -20.34
C VAL A 44 -11.05 9.62 -21.10
N PHE A 45 -11.11 10.89 -20.67
CA PHE A 45 -11.92 11.92 -21.34
C PHE A 45 -11.49 12.15 -22.79
N ASP A 46 -10.18 12.17 -23.07
CA ASP A 46 -9.66 12.27 -24.44
C ASP A 46 -9.96 11.01 -25.28
N ALA A 47 -9.91 9.82 -24.68
CA ALA A 47 -10.21 8.56 -25.34
C ALA A 47 -11.69 8.49 -25.76
N ILE A 48 -12.60 8.78 -24.82
CA ILE A 48 -14.06 8.69 -25.02
C ILE A 48 -14.65 9.91 -25.75
N GLY A 49 -13.84 10.91 -26.06
CA GLY A 49 -14.22 12.03 -26.92
C GLY A 49 -14.95 13.18 -26.23
N ILE A 50 -14.78 13.36 -24.92
CA ILE A 50 -15.24 14.57 -24.22
C ILE A 50 -14.51 15.77 -24.81
N ALA A 51 -15.28 16.70 -25.38
CA ALA A 51 -14.73 17.77 -26.21
C ALA A 51 -13.93 18.81 -25.43
N GLU A 52 -14.32 19.07 -24.17
CA GLU A 52 -13.70 20.07 -23.32
C GLU A 52 -13.76 19.65 -21.84
N TYR A 53 -12.64 19.81 -21.13
CA TYR A 53 -12.60 19.64 -19.68
C TYR A 53 -11.63 20.66 -19.06
N GLY A 54 -11.70 20.78 -17.73
CA GLY A 54 -10.90 21.71 -16.96
C GLY A 54 -10.43 21.11 -15.65
N MET A 55 -9.54 21.81 -14.97
CA MET A 55 -8.99 21.35 -13.70
C MET A 55 -8.92 22.46 -12.67
N LEU A 56 -9.15 22.09 -11.42
CA LEU A 56 -8.73 22.90 -10.29
C LEU A 56 -7.24 22.67 -10.00
N LEU A 57 -6.54 23.75 -9.70
CA LEU A 57 -5.14 23.75 -9.31
C LEU A 57 -4.97 24.49 -7.99
N SER A 58 -4.62 23.76 -6.93
CA SER A 58 -4.29 24.39 -5.65
C SER A 58 -3.01 25.22 -5.74
N GLU A 59 -2.92 26.30 -4.98
CA GLU A 59 -1.68 27.07 -4.81
C GLU A 59 -0.51 26.19 -4.32
N LYS A 60 -0.79 25.19 -3.48
CA LYS A 60 0.20 24.20 -3.01
C LYS A 60 0.76 23.32 -4.14
N ASP A 61 -0.01 23.08 -5.20
CA ASP A 61 0.39 22.37 -6.43
C ASP A 61 0.90 23.32 -7.54
N SER A 62 1.03 24.64 -7.27
CA SER A 62 1.29 25.65 -8.31
C SER A 62 2.49 26.56 -8.05
N VAL A 63 2.53 27.24 -6.89
CA VAL A 63 3.42 28.39 -6.68
C VAL A 63 4.15 28.36 -5.34
N VAL A 64 3.65 27.58 -4.38
CA VAL A 64 4.18 27.59 -3.00
C VAL A 64 5.54 26.90 -2.91
N TYR A 65 5.76 25.81 -3.66
CA TYR A 65 6.98 25.00 -3.56
C TYR A 65 7.77 24.96 -4.87
N PRO A 66 9.09 25.26 -4.86
CA PRO A 66 9.94 25.15 -6.05
C PRO A 66 9.96 23.74 -6.62
N ARG A 67 9.78 23.63 -7.95
CA ARG A 67 9.77 22.36 -8.71
C ARG A 67 8.70 21.34 -8.28
N CYS A 68 7.62 21.83 -7.68
CA CYS A 68 6.45 21.03 -7.28
C CYS A 68 5.20 21.36 -8.11
N LEU A 69 5.36 21.98 -9.28
CA LEU A 69 4.24 22.28 -10.17
C LEU A 69 3.62 20.96 -10.63
N ALA A 70 2.29 20.85 -10.52
CA ALA A 70 1.49 19.72 -11.00
C ALA A 70 2.01 19.19 -12.35
N PRO A 71 2.62 17.99 -12.41
CA PRO A 71 3.30 17.50 -13.62
C PRO A 71 2.39 17.35 -14.84
N GLU A 72 1.13 17.00 -14.63
CA GLU A 72 0.13 16.85 -15.69
C GLU A 72 -0.14 18.15 -16.48
N LEU A 73 0.20 19.33 -15.93
CA LEU A 73 0.14 20.60 -16.66
C LEU A 73 0.99 20.60 -17.94
N ARG A 74 2.05 19.78 -18.00
CA ARG A 74 2.97 19.70 -19.15
C ARG A 74 2.28 19.21 -20.41
N GLY A 75 1.25 18.36 -20.26
CA GLY A 75 0.50 17.75 -21.36
C GLY A 75 -0.98 18.15 -21.40
N PHE A 76 -1.40 19.11 -20.57
CA PHE A 76 -2.81 19.45 -20.44
C PHE A 76 -3.36 20.14 -21.69
N ARG A 77 -4.40 19.55 -22.29
CA ARG A 77 -4.98 19.96 -23.58
C ARG A 77 -5.64 21.35 -23.56
N PHE A 78 -6.14 21.80 -22.42
CA PHE A 78 -6.94 23.03 -22.29
C PHE A 78 -6.31 24.06 -21.33
N PRO A 79 -5.17 24.68 -21.66
CA PRO A 79 -4.44 25.55 -20.73
C PRO A 79 -5.26 26.74 -20.19
N HIS A 80 -6.28 27.19 -20.93
CA HIS A 80 -7.20 28.25 -20.48
C HIS A 80 -8.25 27.78 -19.45
N ASN A 81 -8.38 26.46 -19.25
CA ASN A 81 -9.30 25.82 -18.32
C ASN A 81 -8.60 25.34 -17.04
N VAL A 82 -7.50 26.00 -16.67
CA VAL A 82 -6.80 25.78 -15.40
C VAL A 82 -7.27 26.83 -14.40
N HIS A 83 -7.98 26.39 -13.36
CA HIS A 83 -8.64 27.24 -12.38
C HIS A 83 -7.92 27.18 -11.04
N ARG A 84 -7.33 28.29 -10.62
CA ARG A 84 -6.56 28.34 -9.36
C ARG A 84 -7.47 28.50 -8.16
N VAL A 85 -7.17 27.75 -7.11
CA VAL A 85 -7.84 27.80 -5.81
C VAL A 85 -6.77 27.77 -4.71
N GLN A 86 -7.06 28.30 -3.53
CA GLN A 86 -6.09 28.27 -2.42
C GLN A 86 -5.74 26.81 -2.05
N ASP A 87 -6.78 25.98 -1.88
CA ASP A 87 -6.69 24.55 -1.62
C ASP A 87 -7.98 23.86 -2.07
N TYR A 88 -8.03 22.52 -2.01
CA TYR A 88 -9.17 21.75 -2.52
C TYR A 88 -10.35 21.62 -1.54
N MET A 89 -10.22 21.98 -0.26
CA MET A 89 -11.18 21.63 0.80
C MET A 89 -11.63 22.81 1.68
N GLY A 90 -10.75 23.76 2.00
CA GLY A 90 -10.86 24.66 3.14
C GLY A 90 -10.51 23.98 4.48
N VAL A 91 -10.10 24.78 5.47
CA VAL A 91 -9.87 24.31 6.86
C VAL A 91 -11.09 24.67 7.73
N GLY A 92 -11.79 23.66 8.23
CA GLY A 92 -13.01 23.82 9.01
C GLY A 92 -14.25 24.17 8.19
N GLN A 93 -15.42 24.18 8.83
CA GLN A 93 -16.72 24.24 8.13
C GLN A 93 -16.94 25.54 7.35
N THR A 94 -16.54 26.69 7.89
CA THR A 94 -16.73 27.98 7.21
C THR A 94 -15.92 28.08 5.91
N GLN A 95 -14.64 27.72 5.96
CA GLN A 95 -13.77 27.74 4.78
C GLN A 95 -14.19 26.66 3.78
N LYS A 96 -14.66 25.49 4.25
CA LYS A 96 -15.24 24.45 3.41
C LYS A 96 -16.42 24.96 2.59
N LEU A 97 -17.41 25.56 3.24
CA LEU A 97 -18.57 26.14 2.55
C LEU A 97 -18.19 27.29 1.61
N GLN A 98 -17.14 28.06 1.94
CA GLN A 98 -16.58 29.05 1.01
C GLN A 98 -15.96 28.36 -0.22
N ARG A 99 -15.16 27.31 -0.02
CA ARG A 99 -14.51 26.56 -1.10
C ARG A 99 -15.53 25.91 -2.03
N ILE A 100 -16.58 25.31 -1.48
CA ILE A 100 -17.70 24.76 -2.25
C ILE A 100 -18.32 25.85 -3.13
N ARG A 101 -18.64 27.02 -2.56
CA ARG A 101 -19.20 28.15 -3.33
C ARG A 101 -18.28 28.62 -4.45
N GLU A 102 -16.98 28.69 -4.19
CA GLU A 102 -15.98 29.09 -5.19
C GLU A 102 -15.89 28.08 -6.34
N ILE A 103 -15.85 26.78 -6.04
CA ILE A 103 -15.81 25.70 -7.05
C ILE A 103 -17.07 25.73 -7.93
N ILE A 104 -18.25 25.87 -7.31
CA ILE A 104 -19.52 26.00 -8.03
C ILE A 104 -19.58 27.28 -8.88
N GLY A 105 -19.01 28.38 -8.37
CA GLY A 105 -18.87 29.63 -9.12
C GLY A 105 -18.04 29.44 -10.39
N ILE A 106 -16.83 28.87 -10.25
CA ILE A 106 -15.95 28.52 -11.37
C ILE A 106 -16.69 27.63 -12.39
N ALA A 107 -17.40 26.61 -11.91
CA ALA A 107 -18.14 25.71 -12.77
C ALA A 107 -19.16 26.46 -13.65
N LYS A 108 -19.93 27.38 -13.05
CA LYS A 108 -20.94 28.18 -13.75
C LYS A 108 -20.34 29.23 -14.68
N ASP A 109 -19.34 29.97 -14.21
CA ASP A 109 -18.72 31.07 -14.95
C ASP A 109 -18.06 30.60 -16.25
N HIS A 110 -17.60 29.34 -16.28
CA HIS A 110 -16.94 28.73 -17.43
C HIS A 110 -17.81 27.71 -18.18
N GLY A 111 -19.08 27.56 -17.80
CA GLY A 111 -20.06 26.73 -18.49
C GLY A 111 -19.79 25.22 -18.39
N TYR A 112 -19.13 24.75 -17.34
CA TYR A 112 -19.01 23.31 -17.08
C TYR A 112 -20.39 22.72 -16.82
N THR A 113 -20.63 21.51 -17.33
CA THR A 113 -21.90 20.80 -17.15
C THR A 113 -21.80 19.79 -16.00
N HIS A 114 -20.61 19.24 -15.76
CA HIS A 114 -20.39 18.20 -14.75
C HIS A 114 -19.11 18.42 -13.96
N LEU A 115 -19.03 17.84 -12.76
CA LEU A 115 -17.83 17.79 -11.94
C LEU A 115 -17.39 16.34 -11.72
N PHE A 116 -16.08 16.12 -11.64
CA PHE A 116 -15.47 14.85 -11.25
C PHE A 116 -14.48 15.08 -10.10
N ALA A 117 -14.66 14.38 -8.99
CA ALA A 117 -13.85 14.56 -7.78
C ALA A 117 -12.87 13.40 -7.51
N GLY A 118 -12.86 12.36 -8.36
CA GLY A 118 -12.00 11.18 -8.17
C GLY A 118 -12.17 10.56 -6.79
N TYR A 119 -11.05 10.40 -6.07
CA TYR A 119 -11.02 9.93 -4.69
C TYR A 119 -10.35 10.91 -3.72
N GLY A 120 -10.68 10.78 -2.43
CA GLY A 120 -10.24 11.71 -1.40
C GLY A 120 -10.89 13.09 -1.51
N PHE A 121 -10.36 14.07 -0.78
CA PHE A 121 -10.90 15.43 -0.73
C PHE A 121 -12.42 15.46 -0.47
N MET A 122 -13.21 16.04 -1.38
CA MET A 122 -14.67 16.19 -1.27
C MET A 122 -15.44 15.08 -2.01
N ALA A 123 -14.78 14.02 -2.50
CA ALA A 123 -15.44 13.00 -3.32
C ALA A 123 -16.59 12.26 -2.61
N GLU A 124 -16.51 12.13 -1.29
CA GLU A 124 -17.55 11.52 -0.43
C GLU A 124 -18.28 12.57 0.43
N ASP A 125 -18.18 13.85 0.06
CA ASP A 125 -18.79 14.93 0.82
C ASP A 125 -20.21 15.22 0.35
N ALA A 126 -21.20 14.78 1.12
CA ALA A 126 -22.61 14.95 0.77
C ALA A 126 -23.03 16.41 0.61
N GLU A 127 -22.43 17.36 1.36
CA GLU A 127 -22.78 18.77 1.26
C GLU A 127 -22.24 19.38 -0.04
N PHE A 128 -21.05 18.98 -0.46
CA PHE A 128 -20.47 19.36 -1.75
C PHE A 128 -21.31 18.83 -2.91
N VAL A 129 -21.62 17.53 -2.92
CA VAL A 129 -22.42 16.93 -4.01
C VAL A 129 -23.83 17.52 -4.05
N GLU A 130 -24.46 17.76 -2.90
CA GLU A 130 -25.75 18.44 -2.85
C GLU A 130 -25.67 19.88 -3.39
N ALA A 131 -24.56 20.59 -3.18
CA ALA A 131 -24.35 21.92 -3.75
C ALA A 131 -24.20 21.88 -5.29
N ILE A 132 -23.58 20.83 -5.84
CA ILE A 132 -23.49 20.58 -7.29
C ILE A 132 -24.90 20.35 -7.86
N GLU A 133 -25.66 19.45 -7.25
CA GLU A 133 -27.03 19.12 -7.65
C GLU A 133 -27.94 20.36 -7.61
N ARG A 134 -27.91 21.13 -6.52
CA ARG A 134 -28.68 22.39 -6.38
C ARG A 134 -28.25 23.47 -7.37
N ALA A 135 -27.01 23.41 -7.84
CA ALA A 135 -26.50 24.32 -8.86
C ALA A 135 -26.96 23.97 -10.28
N GLY A 136 -27.61 22.82 -10.48
CA GLY A 136 -28.02 22.31 -11.79
C GLY A 136 -26.88 21.67 -12.58
N LEU A 137 -25.81 21.28 -11.90
CA LEU A 137 -24.63 20.62 -12.47
C LEU A 137 -24.73 19.11 -12.23
N GLY A 138 -24.16 18.31 -13.13
CA GLY A 138 -24.02 16.87 -12.91
C GLY A 138 -22.78 16.52 -12.09
N PHE A 139 -22.77 15.34 -11.48
CA PHE A 139 -21.63 14.81 -10.75
C PHE A 139 -21.28 13.43 -11.29
N LEU A 140 -20.02 13.23 -11.68
CA LEU A 140 -19.48 11.92 -12.03
C LEU A 140 -19.12 11.23 -10.71
N GLY A 141 -20.13 10.63 -10.07
CA GLY A 141 -20.06 9.94 -8.79
C GLY A 141 -21.46 9.74 -8.19
N PRO A 142 -21.59 9.05 -7.06
CA PRO A 142 -22.89 8.82 -6.43
C PRO A 142 -23.57 10.13 -5.98
N SER A 143 -24.91 10.16 -6.01
CA SER A 143 -25.69 11.32 -5.55
C SER A 143 -25.51 11.61 -4.06
N SER A 144 -25.80 12.86 -3.66
CA SER A 144 -25.72 13.28 -2.25
C SER A 144 -26.58 12.41 -1.33
N ARG A 145 -27.72 11.91 -1.83
CA ARG A 145 -28.59 10.95 -1.15
C ARG A 145 -27.88 9.62 -0.88
N VAL A 146 -27.21 9.04 -1.88
CA VAL A 146 -26.48 7.76 -1.73
C VAL A 146 -25.35 7.94 -0.72
N ILE A 147 -24.58 9.02 -0.85
CA ILE A 147 -23.49 9.36 0.08
C ILE A 147 -24.00 9.46 1.52
N ARG A 148 -25.13 10.13 1.78
CA ARG A 148 -25.70 10.21 3.15
C ARG A 148 -26.14 8.85 3.68
N ARG A 149 -26.77 8.01 2.85
CA ARG A 149 -27.30 6.70 3.27
C ARG A 149 -26.23 5.64 3.50
N ALA A 150 -25.11 5.73 2.79
CA ALA A 150 -24.05 4.72 2.84
C ALA A 150 -22.75 5.21 3.49
N GLY A 151 -22.53 6.52 3.59
CA GLY A 151 -21.27 7.10 4.06
C GLY A 151 -21.13 7.23 5.58
N ALA A 152 -22.24 7.38 6.31
CA ALA A 152 -22.20 7.37 7.78
C ALA A 152 -22.10 5.92 8.28
N LYS A 153 -21.04 5.58 9.02
CA LYS A 153 -20.70 4.18 9.39
C LYS A 153 -21.78 3.50 10.21
N ASP A 154 -22.43 4.24 11.09
CA ASP A 154 -23.58 3.81 11.87
C ASP A 154 -24.80 3.49 10.99
N GLU A 155 -25.20 4.42 10.12
CA GLU A 155 -26.33 4.22 9.19
C GLU A 155 -26.08 3.08 8.20
N ALA A 156 -24.87 3.00 7.66
CA ALA A 156 -24.46 1.92 6.78
C ALA A 156 -24.54 0.55 7.47
N LYS A 157 -24.10 0.45 8.73
CA LYS A 157 -24.18 -0.79 9.51
C LYS A 157 -25.60 -1.16 9.91
N LYS A 158 -26.43 -0.18 10.27
CA LYS A 158 -27.87 -0.40 10.50
C LYS A 158 -28.54 -0.97 9.24
N LEU A 159 -28.25 -0.38 8.08
CA LEU A 159 -28.75 -0.87 6.79
C LEU A 159 -28.23 -2.29 6.49
N ALA A 160 -26.93 -2.53 6.69
CA ALA A 160 -26.32 -3.84 6.49
C ALA A 160 -27.00 -4.92 7.35
N ARG A 161 -27.22 -4.66 8.65
CA ARG A 161 -27.96 -5.55 9.55
C ARG A 161 -29.40 -5.78 9.07
N ALA A 162 -30.09 -4.73 8.63
CA ALA A 162 -31.47 -4.82 8.13
C ALA A 162 -31.59 -5.67 6.85
N LEU A 163 -30.53 -5.71 6.04
CA LEU A 163 -30.42 -6.54 4.85
C LEU A 163 -29.94 -7.98 5.14
N GLY A 164 -29.59 -8.27 6.39
CA GLY A 164 -29.11 -9.58 6.83
C GLY A 164 -27.60 -9.79 6.64
N ASN A 165 -26.84 -8.74 6.32
CA ASN A 165 -25.39 -8.81 6.22
C ASN A 165 -24.81 -8.97 7.62
N ALA A 166 -23.79 -9.82 7.76
CA ALA A 166 -23.03 -9.91 8.99
C ALA A 166 -22.22 -8.62 9.20
N VAL A 167 -22.24 -8.07 10.41
CA VAL A 167 -21.38 -6.98 10.84
C VAL A 167 -20.59 -7.42 12.05
N ILE A 168 -19.46 -6.78 12.33
CA ILE A 168 -18.66 -7.09 13.51
C ILE A 168 -19.52 -6.89 14.77
N PRO A 169 -19.52 -7.83 15.72
CA PRO A 169 -20.25 -7.65 16.98
C PRO A 169 -19.76 -6.40 17.71
N GLY A 170 -20.71 -5.57 18.12
CA GLY A 170 -20.42 -4.26 18.69
C GLY A 170 -21.64 -3.35 18.73
N VAL A 171 -21.39 -2.09 19.09
CA VAL A 171 -22.38 -1.00 19.07
C VAL A 171 -21.87 0.17 18.23
N ASP A 172 -22.79 0.88 17.60
CA ASP A 172 -22.47 1.98 16.69
C ASP A 172 -23.03 3.33 17.19
N ASP A 173 -23.74 3.30 18.32
CA ASP A 173 -24.62 4.36 18.82
C ASP A 173 -24.27 4.77 20.26
N ILE A 174 -22.98 4.77 20.62
CA ILE A 174 -22.51 5.02 22.00
C ILE A 174 -23.06 6.32 22.58
N SER A 175 -23.16 7.39 21.76
CA SER A 175 -23.69 8.68 22.21
C SER A 175 -25.19 8.59 22.52
N ALA A 176 -25.96 7.88 21.70
CA ALA A 176 -27.38 7.68 21.92
C ALA A 176 -27.63 6.87 23.20
N ARG A 177 -26.84 5.81 23.43
CA ARG A 177 -26.91 5.00 24.66
C ARG A 177 -26.58 5.80 25.91
N ALA A 178 -25.51 6.60 25.86
CA ALA A 178 -25.13 7.48 26.97
C ALA A 178 -26.24 8.52 27.26
N LEU A 179 -26.86 9.09 26.21
CA LEU A 179 -27.98 10.03 26.38
C LEU A 179 -29.22 9.34 26.97
N VAL A 180 -29.54 8.13 26.52
CA VAL A 180 -30.65 7.34 27.09
C VAL A 180 -30.37 6.98 28.55
N ARG A 181 -29.14 6.61 28.91
CA ARG A 181 -28.76 6.34 30.31
C ARG A 181 -28.90 7.59 31.18
N LYS A 182 -28.57 8.77 30.65
CA LYS A 182 -28.70 10.07 31.33
C LYS A 182 -30.16 10.50 31.49
N ALA A 183 -30.95 10.43 30.42
CA ALA A 183 -32.32 10.95 30.38
C ALA A 183 -33.34 9.94 30.92
N GLY A 184 -33.13 8.65 30.72
CA GLY A 184 -33.98 7.56 31.19
C GLY A 184 -35.23 7.31 30.35
N ASP A 185 -35.98 8.35 29.97
CA ASP A 185 -37.26 8.19 29.25
C ASP A 185 -37.59 9.30 28.24
N ARG A 186 -38.74 9.14 27.57
CA ARG A 186 -39.28 10.10 26.59
C ARG A 186 -39.50 11.49 27.17
N ALA A 187 -40.01 11.59 28.40
CA ALA A 187 -40.35 12.88 28.99
C ALA A 187 -39.07 13.69 29.26
N ALA A 188 -38.01 13.03 29.71
CA ALA A 188 -36.71 13.65 29.91
C ALA A 188 -36.03 14.06 28.59
N LEU A 189 -36.08 13.24 27.54
CA LEU A 189 -35.56 13.64 26.21
C LEU A 189 -36.29 14.87 25.64
N ALA A 190 -37.62 14.90 25.77
CA ALA A 190 -38.41 16.06 25.35
C ALA A 190 -38.12 17.31 26.20
N ALA A 191 -37.84 17.13 27.50
CA ALA A 191 -37.43 18.21 28.38
C ALA A 191 -36.06 18.78 27.97
N LEU A 192 -35.07 17.92 27.69
CA LEU A 192 -33.75 18.31 27.18
C LEU A 192 -33.84 19.08 25.85
N ALA A 193 -34.66 18.58 24.92
CA ALA A 193 -34.89 19.27 23.64
C ALA A 193 -35.43 20.69 23.86
N LYS A 194 -36.38 20.86 24.80
CA LYS A 194 -36.96 22.15 25.13
C LYS A 194 -35.99 23.06 25.88
N GLU A 195 -35.23 22.52 26.83
CA GLU A 195 -34.23 23.24 27.63
C GLU A 195 -33.15 23.87 26.76
N HIS A 196 -32.66 23.13 25.78
CA HIS A 196 -31.61 23.58 24.86
C HIS A 196 -32.14 24.24 23.58
N GLY A 197 -33.46 24.43 23.46
CA GLY A 197 -34.09 25.05 22.29
C GLY A 197 -33.84 24.29 20.98
N LEU A 198 -33.90 22.96 21.01
CA LEU A 198 -33.66 22.09 19.85
C LEU A 198 -34.95 21.86 19.05
N ASP A 199 -35.52 22.93 18.49
CA ASP A 199 -36.83 22.92 17.80
C ASP A 199 -36.89 22.00 16.57
N ALA A 200 -35.74 21.60 16.02
CA ALA A 200 -35.65 20.66 14.91
C ALA A 200 -35.92 19.21 15.33
N PHE A 201 -35.86 18.89 16.62
CA PHE A 201 -36.17 17.57 17.13
C PHE A 201 -37.69 17.34 17.19
N ALA A 202 -38.14 16.28 16.53
CA ALA A 202 -39.51 15.80 16.62
C ALA A 202 -39.51 14.34 17.08
N TRP A 203 -40.29 14.05 18.12
CA TRP A 203 -40.45 12.69 18.61
C TRP A 203 -41.13 11.81 17.55
N ASN A 204 -40.53 10.66 17.26
CA ASN A 204 -41.11 9.63 16.39
C ASN A 204 -41.52 8.41 17.24
N ALA A 205 -42.80 8.07 17.24
CA ALA A 205 -43.33 6.95 18.01
C ALA A 205 -43.05 5.57 17.38
N ASP A 206 -42.65 5.55 16.10
CA ASP A 206 -42.42 4.32 15.34
C ASP A 206 -40.98 3.80 15.48
N VAL A 207 -40.12 4.54 16.21
CA VAL A 207 -38.71 4.19 16.44
C VAL A 207 -38.41 4.08 17.93
N SER A 208 -37.31 3.41 18.27
CA SER A 208 -36.88 3.17 19.64
C SER A 208 -36.51 4.45 20.39
N LEU A 209 -36.38 4.34 21.73
CA LEU A 209 -35.90 5.43 22.57
C LEU A 209 -34.48 5.87 22.19
N ALA A 210 -33.62 4.93 21.78
CA ALA A 210 -32.26 5.21 21.32
C ALA A 210 -32.25 5.96 19.99
N GLU A 211 -33.08 5.57 19.02
CA GLU A 211 -33.21 6.28 17.74
C GLU A 211 -33.76 7.70 17.91
N ASN A 212 -34.69 7.91 18.85
CA ASN A 212 -35.13 9.26 19.22
C ASN A 212 -34.01 10.05 19.92
N ALA A 213 -33.22 9.43 20.79
CA ALA A 213 -32.07 10.07 21.43
C ALA A 213 -31.00 10.47 20.40
N GLU A 214 -30.78 9.64 19.38
CA GLU A 214 -29.89 9.96 18.25
C GLU A 214 -30.40 11.14 17.43
N ALA A 215 -31.69 11.17 17.08
CA ALA A 215 -32.28 12.33 16.39
C ALA A 215 -32.13 13.63 17.21
N LEU A 216 -32.26 13.53 18.55
CA LEU A 216 -32.02 14.66 19.45
C LEU A 216 -30.54 15.08 19.47
N LEU A 217 -29.61 14.13 19.46
CA LEU A 217 -28.18 14.40 19.34
C LEU A 217 -27.83 15.12 18.04
N GLN A 218 -28.38 14.68 16.91
CA GLN A 218 -28.18 15.34 15.62
C GLN A 218 -28.70 16.78 15.64
N ALA A 219 -29.87 17.04 16.24
CA ALA A 219 -30.38 18.39 16.44
C ALA A 219 -29.46 19.23 17.34
N GLY A 220 -28.87 18.62 18.37
CA GLY A 220 -27.86 19.22 19.24
C GLY A 220 -26.59 19.61 18.48
N TYR A 221 -26.03 18.69 17.67
CA TYR A 221 -24.82 18.93 16.87
C TYR A 221 -25.02 20.07 15.86
N ALA A 222 -26.20 20.14 15.23
CA ALA A 222 -26.54 21.23 14.30
C ALA A 222 -26.55 22.62 14.96
N LYS A 223 -26.71 22.70 16.29
CA LYS A 223 -26.62 23.93 17.09
C LYS A 223 -25.39 23.99 17.98
N SER A 224 -24.40 23.10 17.80
CA SER A 224 -23.21 22.99 18.64
C SER A 224 -23.54 22.91 20.14
N THR A 225 -24.60 22.19 20.49
CA THR A 225 -25.06 21.98 21.87
C THR A 225 -24.56 20.65 22.41
N GLU A 226 -23.92 20.67 23.58
CA GLU A 226 -23.48 19.45 24.25
C GLU A 226 -24.61 18.82 25.06
N LEU A 227 -25.12 17.68 24.59
CA LEU A 227 -26.12 16.89 25.33
C LEU A 227 -25.49 15.74 26.13
N VAL A 228 -24.35 15.23 25.66
CA VAL A 228 -23.56 14.16 26.27
C VAL A 228 -22.11 14.62 26.40
N THR A 229 -21.59 14.56 27.63
CA THR A 229 -20.23 14.91 27.98
C THR A 229 -19.26 13.77 27.69
N ILE A 230 -17.96 14.07 27.60
CA ILE A 230 -16.94 13.01 27.39
C ILE A 230 -16.92 12.01 28.56
N GLY A 231 -17.10 12.48 29.80
CA GLY A 231 -17.17 11.60 30.97
C GLY A 231 -18.34 10.62 30.89
N GLU A 232 -19.51 11.06 30.42
CA GLU A 232 -20.67 10.18 30.19
C GLU A 232 -20.38 9.15 29.08
N LEU A 233 -19.69 9.53 28.00
CA LEU A 233 -19.25 8.60 26.96
C LEU A 233 -18.25 7.56 27.48
N GLN A 234 -17.31 7.96 28.34
CA GLN A 234 -16.33 7.05 28.95
C GLN A 234 -17.02 6.02 29.84
N GLU A 235 -17.99 6.43 30.65
CA GLU A 235 -18.74 5.51 31.52
C GLU A 235 -19.65 4.55 30.72
N GLU A 236 -20.28 5.04 29.65
CA GLU A 236 -21.02 4.17 28.73
C GLU A 236 -20.10 3.16 28.05
N ALA A 237 -18.95 3.61 27.52
CA ALA A 237 -17.97 2.75 26.87
C ALA A 237 -17.42 1.68 27.83
N LYS A 238 -17.16 2.02 29.09
CA LYS A 238 -16.75 1.05 30.12
C LYS A 238 -17.81 -0.02 30.35
N ALA A 239 -19.08 0.37 30.43
CA ALA A 239 -20.17 -0.58 30.64
C ALA A 239 -20.30 -1.56 29.46
N ILE A 240 -20.27 -1.04 28.22
CA ILE A 240 -20.40 -1.84 27.01
C ILE A 240 -19.19 -2.76 26.83
N THR A 241 -17.97 -2.25 27.05
CA THR A 241 -16.77 -3.09 26.96
C THR A 241 -16.75 -4.20 28.03
N ALA A 242 -17.26 -3.94 29.24
CA ALA A 242 -17.40 -4.97 30.25
C ALA A 242 -18.39 -6.08 29.85
N GLU A 243 -19.52 -5.72 29.25
CA GLU A 243 -20.48 -6.69 28.68
C GLU A 243 -19.85 -7.50 27.55
N MET A 244 -19.20 -6.84 26.60
CA MET A 244 -18.53 -7.50 25.49
C MET A 244 -17.41 -8.44 25.95
N TRP A 245 -16.62 -8.09 26.97
CA TRP A 245 -15.62 -9.01 27.54
C TRP A 245 -16.24 -10.17 28.31
N SER A 246 -17.46 -10.04 28.83
CA SER A 246 -18.19 -11.17 29.41
C SER A 246 -18.56 -12.19 28.33
N ASP A 247 -19.00 -11.69 27.17
CA ASP A 247 -19.42 -12.55 26.04
C ASP A 247 -18.21 -13.08 25.24
N TYR A 248 -17.15 -12.29 25.14
CA TYR A 248 -15.95 -12.57 24.34
C TYR A 248 -14.66 -12.35 25.17
N PRO A 249 -14.39 -13.21 26.17
CA PRO A 249 -13.35 -12.97 27.18
C PRO A 249 -11.91 -12.99 26.64
N SER A 250 -11.67 -13.63 25.50
CA SER A 250 -10.35 -13.68 24.86
C SER A 250 -10.12 -12.54 23.86
N ASN A 251 -11.14 -11.76 23.52
CA ASN A 251 -11.06 -10.76 22.46
C ASN A 251 -10.71 -9.37 23.01
N ARG A 252 -9.93 -8.63 22.23
CA ARG A 252 -9.76 -7.20 22.45
C ARG A 252 -10.90 -6.44 21.79
N ILE A 253 -11.09 -5.18 22.18
CA ILE A 253 -12.17 -4.33 21.68
C ILE A 253 -11.56 -3.14 20.95
N ARG A 254 -12.10 -2.80 19.79
CA ARG A 254 -11.70 -1.66 18.96
C ARG A 254 -12.74 -0.55 19.08
N PHE A 255 -12.27 0.67 19.32
CA PHE A 255 -13.06 1.89 19.20
C PHE A 255 -12.74 2.58 17.88
N LYS A 256 -13.75 3.06 17.14
CA LYS A 256 -13.56 3.78 15.86
C LYS A 256 -14.52 4.97 15.79
N HIS A 257 -14.02 6.19 15.62
CA HIS A 257 -14.90 7.36 15.43
C HIS A 257 -15.68 7.25 14.11
N ILE A 258 -16.95 7.69 14.09
CA ILE A 258 -17.83 7.52 12.92
C ILE A 258 -17.36 8.31 11.68
N GLY A 259 -16.65 9.42 11.88
CA GLY A 259 -16.10 10.26 10.81
C GLY A 259 -14.62 9.98 10.50
N GLY A 260 -13.99 9.03 11.21
CA GLY A 260 -12.61 8.65 10.98
C GLY A 260 -12.45 7.78 9.72
N GLY A 261 -11.52 8.15 8.83
CA GLY A 261 -11.17 7.39 7.63
C GLY A 261 -9.66 7.19 7.50
N GLY A 262 -9.24 6.11 6.83
CA GLY A 262 -7.83 5.82 6.50
C GLY A 262 -6.89 5.73 7.71
N GLY A 263 -7.18 4.89 8.70
CA GLY A 263 -6.29 4.70 9.85
C GLY A 263 -6.57 5.57 11.08
N LYS A 264 -7.18 6.73 10.91
CA LYS A 264 -7.25 7.76 11.96
C LYS A 264 -8.48 7.65 12.85
N GLY A 265 -8.31 7.96 14.14
CA GLY A 265 -9.42 8.06 15.11
C GLY A 265 -9.92 6.72 15.65
N GLN A 266 -9.02 5.78 15.92
CA GLN A 266 -9.36 4.46 16.47
C GLN A 266 -8.35 3.92 17.48
N ARG A 267 -8.79 3.10 18.44
CA ARG A 267 -7.92 2.49 19.46
C ARG A 267 -8.35 1.07 19.78
N VAL A 268 -7.40 0.20 20.09
CA VAL A 268 -7.68 -1.18 20.56
C VAL A 268 -7.37 -1.25 22.05
N VAL A 269 -8.35 -1.68 22.83
CA VAL A 269 -8.25 -1.88 24.27
C VAL A 269 -8.30 -3.36 24.61
N ALA A 270 -7.43 -3.78 25.52
CA ALA A 270 -7.34 -5.15 26.03
C ALA A 270 -7.80 -5.26 27.49
N LYS A 271 -7.88 -4.12 28.20
CA LYS A 271 -8.21 -4.09 29.63
C LYS A 271 -9.11 -2.89 29.97
N PRO A 272 -9.96 -3.00 31.01
CA PRO A 272 -10.91 -1.94 31.38
C PRO A 272 -10.28 -0.58 31.72
N ASP A 273 -9.09 -0.56 32.32
CA ASP A 273 -8.36 0.65 32.69
C ASP A 273 -7.90 1.49 31.49
N GLN A 274 -7.82 0.87 30.31
CA GLN A 274 -7.42 1.55 29.06
C GLN A 274 -8.58 2.31 28.39
N VAL A 275 -9.83 2.00 28.73
CA VAL A 275 -11.03 2.50 28.02
C VAL A 275 -11.12 4.02 28.05
N ALA A 276 -10.94 4.64 29.22
CA ALA A 276 -11.10 6.08 29.38
C ALA A 276 -10.07 6.86 28.54
N ASN A 277 -8.81 6.41 28.55
CA ASN A 277 -7.74 7.02 27.77
C ASN A 277 -7.98 6.83 26.27
N ALA A 278 -8.37 5.63 25.85
CA ALA A 278 -8.69 5.34 24.46
C ALA A 278 -9.81 6.24 23.90
N VAL A 279 -10.88 6.48 24.67
CA VAL A 279 -11.95 7.43 24.27
C VAL A 279 -11.41 8.85 24.11
N MET A 280 -10.56 9.33 25.02
CA MET A 280 -9.95 10.66 24.87
C MET A 280 -9.09 10.75 23.62
N GLU A 281 -8.25 9.74 23.38
CA GLU A 281 -7.34 9.72 22.24
C GLU A 281 -8.09 9.70 20.90
N ILE A 282 -9.14 8.89 20.74
CA ILE A 282 -9.91 8.87 19.47
C ILE A 282 -10.61 10.20 19.21
N LEU A 283 -11.14 10.87 20.25
CA LEU A 283 -11.84 12.14 20.11
C LEU A 283 -10.87 13.30 19.84
N ALA A 284 -9.71 13.30 20.50
CA ALA A 284 -8.63 14.26 20.26
C ALA A 284 -8.08 14.13 18.85
N GLU A 285 -7.77 12.92 18.41
CA GLU A 285 -7.26 12.65 17.07
C GLU A 285 -8.29 13.03 15.98
N SER A 286 -9.58 12.81 16.25
CA SER A 286 -10.68 13.19 15.35
C SER A 286 -11.09 14.66 15.46
N LYS A 287 -10.41 15.45 16.32
CA LYS A 287 -10.65 16.90 16.53
C LYS A 287 -12.09 17.23 16.94
N VAL A 288 -12.71 16.40 17.75
CA VAL A 288 -14.10 16.56 18.23
C VAL A 288 -14.20 16.69 19.76
N VAL A 289 -13.13 17.17 20.40
CA VAL A 289 -13.10 17.38 21.87
C VAL A 289 -13.96 18.58 22.28
N GLU A 290 -14.21 19.53 21.38
CA GLU A 290 -15.02 20.70 21.68
C GLU A 290 -16.49 20.35 22.04
N PRO A 291 -17.09 20.97 23.06
CA PRO A 291 -18.50 20.78 23.41
C PRO A 291 -19.44 20.98 22.22
N GLY A 292 -20.39 20.07 22.05
CA GLY A 292 -21.37 20.11 20.96
C GLY A 292 -20.89 19.53 19.62
N SER A 293 -19.65 19.03 19.56
CA SER A 293 -19.17 18.22 18.42
C SER A 293 -19.85 16.86 18.37
N ASN A 294 -19.93 16.26 17.17
CA ASN A 294 -20.37 14.88 17.03
C ASN A 294 -19.25 13.91 17.49
N ARG A 295 -19.40 13.42 18.72
CA ARG A 295 -18.47 12.53 19.40
C ARG A 295 -18.86 11.05 19.33
N ASN A 296 -19.78 10.68 18.44
CA ASN A 296 -20.18 9.28 18.33
C ASN A 296 -19.01 8.41 17.82
N PHE A 297 -18.89 7.19 18.36
CA PHE A 297 -17.88 6.22 17.94
C PHE A 297 -18.42 4.81 18.12
N LEU A 298 -17.91 3.90 17.31
CA LEU A 298 -18.22 2.48 17.34
C LEU A 298 -17.38 1.80 18.41
N VAL A 299 -17.94 0.77 19.05
CA VAL A 299 -17.25 -0.13 19.98
C VAL A 299 -17.47 -1.55 19.50
N GLU A 300 -16.43 -2.19 18.97
CA GLU A 300 -16.54 -3.45 18.22
C GLU A 300 -15.49 -4.47 18.66
N LEU A 301 -15.74 -5.76 18.43
CA LEU A 301 -14.71 -6.76 18.60
C LEU A 301 -13.52 -6.50 17.67
N ASN A 302 -12.31 -6.55 18.23
CA ASN A 302 -11.11 -6.53 17.42
C ASN A 302 -10.82 -7.95 16.93
N LEU A 303 -11.06 -8.20 15.64
CA LEU A 303 -10.63 -9.42 14.98
C LEU A 303 -9.11 -9.36 14.74
N GLU A 304 -8.40 -10.43 15.13
CA GLU A 304 -6.94 -10.44 15.22
C GLU A 304 -6.26 -10.80 13.90
N THR A 305 -6.86 -11.74 13.17
CA THR A 305 -6.39 -12.27 11.88
C THR A 305 -7.42 -11.93 10.81
N THR A 306 -7.33 -10.70 10.31
CA THR A 306 -8.28 -10.17 9.32
C THR A 306 -7.64 -10.09 7.96
N ARG A 307 -8.38 -10.52 6.94
CA ARG A 307 -8.17 -10.10 5.55
C ARG A 307 -9.09 -8.91 5.26
N HIS A 308 -8.66 -8.03 4.36
CA HIS A 308 -9.47 -6.92 3.86
C HIS A 308 -9.84 -7.25 2.41
N ASN A 309 -11.11 -7.63 2.20
CA ASN A 309 -11.64 -7.89 0.87
C ASN A 309 -12.72 -6.87 0.53
N GLU A 310 -12.75 -6.42 -0.71
CA GLU A 310 -13.69 -5.38 -1.12
C GLU A 310 -14.25 -5.64 -2.50
N MET A 311 -15.51 -5.26 -2.71
CA MET A 311 -16.28 -5.62 -3.89
C MET A 311 -16.62 -4.35 -4.66
N GLN A 312 -16.16 -4.28 -5.91
CA GLN A 312 -16.52 -3.18 -6.79
C GLN A 312 -18.00 -3.27 -7.13
N LEU A 313 -18.72 -2.18 -6.93
CA LEU A 313 -20.12 -2.05 -7.30
C LEU A 313 -20.29 -0.95 -8.37
N ILE A 314 -21.25 -1.17 -9.26
CA ILE A 314 -21.75 -0.17 -10.21
C ILE A 314 -23.27 -0.25 -10.23
N GLY A 315 -23.94 0.90 -10.20
CA GLY A 315 -25.40 0.98 -10.27
C GLY A 315 -25.92 2.21 -10.99
N ASN A 316 -27.16 2.15 -11.46
CA ASN A 316 -27.84 3.26 -12.16
C ASN A 316 -29.02 3.85 -11.37
N GLY A 317 -29.15 3.49 -10.09
CA GLY A 317 -30.26 3.82 -9.20
C GLY A 317 -31.42 2.81 -9.21
N GLU A 318 -31.41 1.82 -10.11
CA GLU A 318 -32.41 0.75 -10.19
C GLU A 318 -31.79 -0.65 -10.11
N TRP A 319 -30.70 -0.88 -10.83
CA TRP A 319 -29.89 -2.10 -10.71
C TRP A 319 -28.53 -1.79 -10.07
N CYS A 320 -27.95 -2.80 -9.41
CA CYS A 320 -26.55 -2.81 -8.96
C CYS A 320 -25.88 -4.12 -9.39
N VAL A 321 -24.66 -4.04 -9.91
CA VAL A 321 -23.84 -5.19 -10.33
C VAL A 321 -22.50 -5.17 -9.60
N SER A 322 -22.04 -6.32 -9.14
CA SER A 322 -20.67 -6.50 -8.63
C SER A 322 -19.69 -6.92 -9.73
N LEU A 323 -18.51 -6.30 -9.73
CA LEU A 323 -17.40 -6.58 -10.65
C LEU A 323 -16.26 -7.35 -9.96
N GLY A 324 -16.62 -8.38 -9.19
CA GLY A 324 -15.65 -9.15 -8.42
C GLY A 324 -15.12 -8.40 -7.21
N GLY A 325 -14.20 -9.06 -6.52
CA GLY A 325 -13.50 -8.52 -5.37
C GLY A 325 -12.06 -8.11 -5.65
N ARG A 326 -11.46 -7.42 -4.68
CA ARG A 326 -10.03 -7.18 -4.53
C ARG A 326 -9.62 -7.60 -3.13
N ASP A 327 -8.46 -8.24 -3.02
CA ASP A 327 -7.81 -8.50 -1.73
C ASP A 327 -6.78 -7.39 -1.50
N CYS A 328 -7.04 -6.58 -0.47
CA CYS A 328 -6.28 -5.40 -0.08
C CYS A 328 -5.60 -5.62 1.28
N SER A 329 -5.37 -6.88 1.68
CA SER A 329 -4.89 -7.23 3.03
C SER A 329 -3.43 -6.85 3.27
N VAL A 330 -2.62 -6.68 2.22
CA VAL A 330 -1.25 -6.19 2.33
C VAL A 330 -1.26 -4.67 2.53
N GLN A 331 -1.21 -4.27 3.80
CA GLN A 331 -1.26 -2.87 4.21
C GLN A 331 -0.34 -2.58 5.39
N MET A 332 0.03 -1.31 5.55
CA MET A 332 0.80 -0.80 6.69
C MET A 332 0.13 0.45 7.25
N HIS A 333 -0.11 0.49 8.56
CA HIS A 333 -0.86 1.59 9.21
C HIS A 333 -2.17 1.94 8.49
N GLU A 334 -2.89 0.91 8.01
CA GLU A 334 -4.15 1.04 7.25
C GLU A 334 -4.02 1.79 5.92
N GLN A 335 -2.80 1.84 5.37
CA GLN A 335 -2.55 2.22 3.99
C GLN A 335 -2.31 0.96 3.17
N LYS A 336 -3.18 0.71 2.18
CA LYS A 336 -3.07 -0.37 1.21
C LYS A 336 -1.78 -0.17 0.39
N LEU A 337 -1.04 -1.26 0.18
CA LEU A 337 0.27 -1.27 -0.49
C LEU A 337 0.26 -2.09 -1.78
N VAL A 338 -0.39 -3.25 -1.72
CA VAL A 338 -0.56 -4.18 -2.83
C VAL A 338 -2.01 -4.63 -2.85
N GLU A 339 -2.63 -4.53 -4.01
CA GLU A 339 -4.02 -4.91 -4.24
C GLU A 339 -4.06 -5.92 -5.38
N VAL A 340 -4.71 -7.06 -5.14
CA VAL A 340 -4.81 -8.14 -6.13
C VAL A 340 -6.27 -8.47 -6.40
N SER A 341 -6.57 -8.83 -7.65
CA SER A 341 -7.92 -9.25 -8.02
C SER A 341 -8.32 -10.50 -7.24
N LEU A 342 -9.56 -10.53 -6.76
CA LEU A 342 -10.22 -11.67 -6.15
C LEU A 342 -11.52 -11.95 -6.92
N THR A 343 -11.40 -12.76 -7.98
CA THR A 343 -12.51 -13.08 -8.88
C THR A 343 -12.84 -14.57 -8.84
N ARG A 344 -14.05 -14.92 -9.28
CA ARG A 344 -14.46 -16.32 -9.40
C ARG A 344 -13.52 -17.05 -10.38
N GLU A 345 -13.24 -16.43 -11.51
CA GLU A 345 -12.45 -16.98 -12.61
C GLU A 345 -10.99 -17.20 -12.20
N LEU A 346 -10.44 -16.29 -11.38
CA LEU A 346 -9.14 -16.48 -10.76
C LEU A 346 -9.14 -17.69 -9.84
N LEU A 347 -10.07 -17.74 -8.89
CA LEU A 347 -10.13 -18.82 -7.91
C LEU A 347 -10.36 -20.17 -8.60
N GLU A 348 -11.23 -20.26 -9.61
CA GLU A 348 -11.45 -21.47 -10.41
C GLU A 348 -10.17 -21.90 -11.14
N THR A 349 -9.45 -20.96 -11.76
CA THR A 349 -8.16 -21.21 -12.43
C THR A 349 -7.11 -21.76 -11.45
N GLU A 350 -7.02 -21.19 -10.24
CA GLU A 350 -6.04 -21.62 -9.24
C GLU A 350 -6.45 -22.94 -8.53
N ILE A 351 -7.75 -23.22 -8.39
CA ILE A 351 -8.27 -24.51 -7.89
C ILE A 351 -7.88 -25.68 -8.80
N GLU A 352 -7.77 -25.45 -10.11
CA GLU A 352 -7.31 -26.47 -11.07
C GLU A 352 -5.80 -26.77 -10.94
N ARG A 353 -5.03 -25.80 -10.44
CA ARG A 353 -3.57 -25.85 -10.31
C ARG A 353 -3.09 -26.23 -8.90
N THR A 354 -4.00 -26.27 -7.94
CA THR A 354 -3.70 -26.48 -6.52
C THR A 354 -4.27 -27.82 -6.05
N GLU A 355 -3.54 -28.50 -5.17
CA GLU A 355 -3.95 -29.77 -4.57
C GLU A 355 -4.03 -29.66 -3.03
N GLY A 356 -4.49 -30.73 -2.39
CA GLY A 356 -4.53 -30.83 -0.92
C GLY A 356 -5.44 -29.79 -0.25
N LYS A 357 -5.09 -29.42 0.98
CA LYS A 357 -5.87 -28.51 1.83
C LYS A 357 -6.02 -27.12 1.22
N ALA A 358 -4.98 -26.59 0.59
CA ALA A 358 -5.02 -25.32 -0.12
C ALA A 358 -6.15 -25.26 -1.16
N ARG A 359 -6.39 -26.36 -1.90
CA ARG A 359 -7.51 -26.46 -2.85
C ARG A 359 -8.88 -26.34 -2.18
N GLU A 360 -9.01 -26.88 -0.97
CA GLU A 360 -10.25 -26.79 -0.18
C GLU A 360 -10.48 -25.36 0.32
N ILE A 361 -9.42 -24.67 0.73
CA ILE A 361 -9.47 -23.24 1.10
C ILE A 361 -9.96 -22.41 -0.09
N LEU A 362 -9.34 -22.55 -1.26
CA LEU A 362 -9.74 -21.80 -2.46
C LEU A 362 -11.20 -22.05 -2.86
N ARG A 363 -11.72 -23.29 -2.69
CA ARG A 363 -13.15 -23.59 -2.92
C ARG A 363 -14.06 -22.88 -1.91
N GLY A 364 -13.64 -22.80 -0.66
CA GLY A 364 -14.33 -22.02 0.37
C GLY A 364 -14.35 -20.53 0.02
N ASP A 365 -13.23 -20.00 -0.48
CA ASP A 365 -13.11 -18.61 -0.93
C ASP A 365 -14.04 -18.28 -2.10
N VAL A 366 -14.28 -19.20 -3.04
CA VAL A 366 -15.30 -19.02 -4.09
C VAL A 366 -16.69 -18.80 -3.48
N ALA A 367 -17.04 -19.58 -2.46
CA ALA A 367 -18.33 -19.45 -1.80
C ALA A 367 -18.42 -18.15 -0.98
N THR A 368 -17.33 -17.76 -0.31
CA THR A 368 -17.25 -16.51 0.46
C THR A 368 -17.36 -15.29 -0.46
N LEU A 369 -16.61 -15.26 -1.57
CA LEU A 369 -16.71 -14.22 -2.59
C LEU A 369 -18.13 -14.11 -3.13
N ALA A 370 -18.76 -15.23 -3.50
CA ALA A 370 -20.12 -15.21 -4.04
C ALA A 370 -21.15 -14.62 -3.05
N ARG A 371 -21.00 -14.86 -1.74
CA ARG A 371 -21.84 -14.23 -0.70
C ARG A 371 -21.57 -12.73 -0.60
N MET A 372 -20.31 -12.33 -0.55
CA MET A 372 -19.91 -10.93 -0.48
C MET A 372 -20.41 -10.12 -1.69
N GLU A 373 -20.28 -10.66 -2.91
CA GLU A 373 -20.80 -10.03 -4.12
C GLU A 373 -22.33 -9.87 -4.05
N ALA A 374 -23.06 -10.92 -3.66
CA ALA A 374 -24.52 -10.87 -3.55
C ALA A 374 -25.02 -9.91 -2.46
N GLU A 375 -24.32 -9.82 -1.33
CA GLU A 375 -24.61 -8.86 -0.27
C GLU A 375 -24.30 -7.43 -0.69
N GLY A 376 -23.19 -7.21 -1.41
CA GLY A 376 -22.84 -5.92 -1.99
C GLY A 376 -23.86 -5.44 -3.02
N GLU A 377 -24.32 -6.30 -3.93
CA GLU A 377 -25.38 -5.95 -4.89
C GLU A 377 -26.67 -5.54 -4.20
N LYS A 378 -27.14 -6.31 -3.22
CA LYS A 378 -28.33 -5.97 -2.42
C LYS A 378 -28.17 -4.66 -1.66
N PHE A 379 -26.99 -4.40 -1.10
CA PHE A 379 -26.71 -3.15 -0.41
C PHE A 379 -26.73 -1.95 -1.38
N GLY A 380 -26.13 -2.10 -2.56
CA GLY A 380 -26.17 -1.11 -3.63
C GLY A 380 -27.59 -0.83 -4.13
N GLU A 381 -28.42 -1.87 -4.31
CA GLU A 381 -29.85 -1.71 -4.68
C GLU A 381 -30.64 -0.99 -3.57
N ALA A 382 -30.44 -1.38 -2.31
CA ALA A 382 -31.11 -0.77 -1.18
C ALA A 382 -30.77 0.72 -1.03
N THR A 383 -29.51 1.09 -1.28
CA THR A 383 -29.04 2.49 -1.27
C THR A 383 -29.46 3.26 -2.53
N GLN A 384 -29.91 2.57 -3.57
CA GLN A 384 -30.16 3.11 -4.91
C GLN A 384 -28.89 3.73 -5.50
N LEU A 385 -27.79 2.99 -5.41
CA LEU A 385 -26.50 3.37 -5.98
C LEU A 385 -26.66 3.75 -7.46
N ASP A 386 -26.25 4.96 -7.80
CA ASP A 386 -26.40 5.60 -9.12
C ASP A 386 -25.07 5.96 -9.78
N SER A 387 -23.99 5.35 -9.30
CA SER A 387 -22.65 5.45 -9.88
C SER A 387 -21.80 4.24 -9.44
N VAL A 388 -20.48 4.41 -9.35
CA VAL A 388 -19.58 3.41 -8.79
C VAL A 388 -19.39 3.59 -7.27
N SER A 389 -19.20 2.49 -6.56
CA SER A 389 -18.87 2.47 -5.13
C SER A 389 -18.16 1.17 -4.79
N THR A 390 -17.54 1.08 -3.62
CA THR A 390 -16.92 -0.17 -3.16
C THR A 390 -17.48 -0.60 -1.82
N PHE A 391 -17.90 -1.85 -1.73
CA PHE A 391 -18.40 -2.50 -0.53
C PHE A 391 -17.24 -3.24 0.16
N GLU A 392 -16.83 -2.81 1.35
CA GLU A 392 -15.68 -3.38 2.06
C GLU A 392 -16.08 -4.38 3.15
N CYS A 393 -15.34 -5.49 3.20
CA CYS A 393 -15.51 -6.56 4.16
C CYS A 393 -14.20 -6.87 4.89
N ILE A 394 -14.33 -7.21 6.16
CA ILE A 394 -13.31 -7.96 6.89
C ILE A 394 -13.62 -9.45 6.78
N VAL A 395 -12.61 -10.26 6.48
CA VAL A 395 -12.76 -11.72 6.33
C VAL A 395 -11.88 -12.44 7.36
N GLU A 396 -12.48 -13.42 8.05
CA GLU A 396 -11.80 -14.32 8.99
C GLU A 396 -12.22 -15.77 8.70
N GLY A 397 -11.30 -16.56 8.15
CA GLY A 397 -11.63 -17.86 7.56
C GLY A 397 -12.65 -17.69 6.43
N PHE A 398 -13.78 -18.39 6.50
CA PHE A 398 -14.89 -18.25 5.55
C PHE A 398 -16.00 -17.30 6.01
N ASN A 399 -15.85 -16.66 7.16
CA ASN A 399 -16.78 -15.65 7.62
C ASN A 399 -16.35 -14.29 7.10
N HIS A 400 -17.32 -13.48 6.67
CA HIS A 400 -17.09 -12.11 6.25
C HIS A 400 -18.02 -11.18 7.02
N PHE A 401 -17.55 -9.95 7.25
CA PHE A 401 -18.27 -8.93 8.00
C PHE A 401 -18.20 -7.61 7.25
N PHE A 402 -19.34 -7.02 6.95
CA PHE A 402 -19.42 -5.68 6.36
C PHE A 402 -18.73 -4.66 7.28
N MET A 403 -17.88 -3.83 6.68
CA MET A 403 -17.14 -2.80 7.38
C MET A 403 -17.66 -1.39 7.04
N GLU A 404 -17.63 -1.03 5.75
CA GLU A 404 -18.07 0.25 5.23
C GLU A 404 -18.32 0.18 3.72
N MET A 405 -18.96 1.21 3.17
CA MET A 405 -19.08 1.39 1.71
C MET A 405 -18.46 2.73 1.32
N ASN A 406 -17.44 2.68 0.47
CA ASN A 406 -16.83 3.89 -0.09
C ASN A 406 -17.69 4.36 -1.27
N THR A 407 -18.24 5.58 -1.17
CA THR A 407 -19.21 6.13 -2.13
C THR A 407 -18.53 6.95 -3.23
N ARG A 408 -17.48 6.36 -3.81
CA ARG A 408 -16.63 6.94 -4.85
C ARG A 408 -15.84 5.83 -5.55
N ILE A 409 -15.12 6.21 -6.61
CA ILE A 409 -14.05 5.39 -7.16
C ILE A 409 -12.91 5.25 -6.13
N GLN A 410 -12.18 4.15 -6.16
CA GLN A 410 -11.03 3.90 -5.28
C GLN A 410 -9.73 3.90 -6.08
N VAL A 411 -8.58 3.91 -5.41
CA VAL A 411 -7.27 3.98 -6.07
C VAL A 411 -7.07 2.71 -6.91
N GLU A 412 -7.33 1.58 -6.27
CA GLU A 412 -7.19 0.21 -6.74
C GLU A 412 -8.25 -0.26 -7.75
N HIS A 413 -9.02 0.67 -8.33
CA HIS A 413 -10.05 0.33 -9.30
C HIS A 413 -9.48 -0.25 -10.61
N GLY A 414 -8.25 0.12 -10.98
CA GLY A 414 -7.54 -0.43 -12.13
C GLY A 414 -7.38 -1.96 -12.06
N VAL A 415 -7.28 -2.54 -10.86
CA VAL A 415 -7.28 -4.01 -10.68
C VAL A 415 -8.57 -4.64 -11.19
N THR A 416 -9.71 -3.99 -10.96
CA THR A 416 -11.01 -4.45 -11.45
C THR A 416 -11.15 -4.25 -12.95
N GLU A 417 -10.65 -3.15 -13.50
CA GLU A 417 -10.67 -2.88 -14.95
C GLU A 417 -9.76 -3.81 -15.73
N LEU A 418 -8.66 -4.29 -15.13
CA LEU A 418 -7.84 -5.37 -15.71
C LEU A 418 -8.60 -6.69 -15.74
N ALA A 419 -9.38 -6.99 -14.71
CA ALA A 419 -10.12 -8.25 -14.61
C ALA A 419 -11.34 -8.28 -15.53
N TYR A 420 -12.10 -7.17 -15.61
CA TYR A 420 -13.39 -7.15 -16.28
C TYR A 420 -13.60 -5.92 -17.17
N ARG A 421 -14.50 -6.09 -18.13
CA ARG A 421 -15.21 -5.02 -18.84
C ARG A 421 -16.71 -5.18 -18.69
N LEU A 422 -17.43 -4.11 -18.93
CA LEU A 422 -18.89 -4.09 -18.96
C LEU A 422 -19.38 -4.24 -20.39
N ARG A 423 -20.35 -5.13 -20.62
CA ARG A 423 -21.07 -5.27 -21.89
C ARG A 423 -22.50 -4.79 -21.71
N PHE A 424 -22.87 -3.72 -22.40
CA PHE A 424 -24.24 -3.21 -22.45
C PHE A 424 -24.90 -3.69 -23.73
N THR A 425 -26.06 -4.34 -23.60
CA THR A 425 -26.80 -4.93 -24.73
C THR A 425 -28.11 -4.19 -24.93
N ASN A 426 -28.45 -3.89 -26.19
CA ASN A 426 -29.71 -3.26 -26.54
C ASN A 426 -30.88 -4.19 -26.19
N PRO A 427 -31.82 -3.77 -25.32
CA PRO A 427 -32.97 -4.61 -24.94
C PRO A 427 -33.88 -4.98 -26.12
N ALA A 428 -33.85 -4.21 -27.22
CA ALA A 428 -34.64 -4.47 -28.41
C ALA A 428 -33.91 -5.34 -29.46
N ASP A 429 -32.58 -5.41 -29.41
CA ASP A 429 -31.75 -6.17 -30.35
C ASP A 429 -30.48 -6.72 -29.66
N PRO A 430 -30.46 -8.00 -29.26
CA PRO A 430 -29.31 -8.59 -28.57
C PRO A 430 -28.00 -8.63 -29.38
N SER A 431 -28.06 -8.40 -30.70
CA SER A 431 -26.86 -8.31 -31.56
C SER A 431 -26.18 -6.94 -31.49
N ASP A 432 -26.91 -5.92 -31.02
CA ASP A 432 -26.43 -4.56 -30.86
C ASP A 432 -25.97 -4.34 -29.41
N CYS A 433 -24.66 -4.21 -29.23
CA CYS A 433 -24.05 -4.03 -27.90
C CYS A 433 -22.82 -3.14 -27.98
N PHE A 434 -22.43 -2.58 -26.84
CA PHE A 434 -21.17 -1.86 -26.68
C PHE A 434 -20.46 -2.27 -25.39
N TYR A 435 -19.17 -1.97 -25.33
CA TYR A 435 -18.32 -2.29 -24.19
C TYR A 435 -17.80 -1.02 -23.52
N VAL A 436 -17.64 -1.08 -22.20
CA VAL A 436 -16.98 -0.06 -21.38
C VAL A 436 -15.87 -0.76 -20.61
N ASP A 437 -14.64 -0.30 -20.82
CA ASP A 437 -13.43 -0.87 -20.22
C ASP A 437 -13.01 -0.13 -18.94
N GLU A 438 -13.37 1.16 -18.80
CA GLU A 438 -12.93 2.04 -17.73
C GLU A 438 -14.12 2.53 -16.86
N LEU A 439 -13.98 2.53 -15.55
CA LEU A 439 -15.01 2.97 -14.60
C LEU A 439 -15.24 4.48 -14.67
N ILE A 440 -14.24 5.30 -14.99
CA ILE A 440 -14.44 6.74 -15.18
C ILE A 440 -15.37 6.99 -16.39
N GLU A 441 -15.27 6.21 -17.46
CA GLU A 441 -16.21 6.24 -18.58
C GLU A 441 -17.61 5.80 -18.12
N ALA A 442 -17.70 4.71 -17.34
CA ALA A 442 -18.97 4.23 -16.80
C ALA A 442 -19.64 5.30 -15.92
N MET A 443 -18.88 6.04 -15.10
CA MET A 443 -19.36 7.15 -14.29
C MET A 443 -19.92 8.29 -15.15
N ALA A 444 -19.26 8.64 -16.26
CA ALA A 444 -19.75 9.66 -17.20
C ALA A 444 -21.07 9.24 -17.87
N LEU A 445 -21.16 7.98 -18.30
CA LEU A 445 -22.39 7.41 -18.87
C LEU A 445 -23.53 7.41 -17.87
N LEU A 446 -23.28 7.00 -16.62
CA LEU A 446 -24.28 6.96 -15.56
C LEU A 446 -24.75 8.37 -15.17
N ALA A 447 -23.84 9.33 -15.07
CA ALA A 447 -24.18 10.71 -14.76
C ALA A 447 -25.10 11.34 -15.83
N LYS A 448 -24.88 11.02 -17.12
CA LYS A 448 -25.69 11.57 -18.21
C LYS A 448 -26.99 10.80 -18.46
N HIS A 449 -26.93 9.47 -18.50
CA HIS A 449 -28.03 8.63 -18.99
C HIS A 449 -28.74 7.86 -17.88
N GLY A 450 -28.06 7.61 -16.75
CA GLY A 450 -28.59 6.97 -15.55
C GLY A 450 -29.47 5.76 -15.88
N LYS A 451 -30.75 5.88 -15.55
CA LYS A 451 -31.78 4.83 -15.72
C LYS A 451 -31.98 4.32 -17.15
N ARG A 452 -31.56 5.06 -18.18
CA ARG A 452 -31.62 4.59 -19.58
C ARG A 452 -30.63 3.46 -19.87
N LEU A 453 -29.56 3.34 -19.08
CA LEU A 453 -28.57 2.29 -19.29
C LEU A 453 -29.13 0.94 -18.83
N PRO A 454 -29.14 -0.09 -19.70
CA PRO A 454 -29.53 -1.43 -19.31
C PRO A 454 -28.53 -2.02 -18.31
N ARG A 455 -28.95 -3.04 -17.55
CA ARG A 455 -28.04 -3.76 -16.66
C ARG A 455 -26.93 -4.42 -17.51
N PRO A 456 -25.65 -4.13 -17.25
CA PRO A 456 -24.56 -4.72 -18.02
C PRO A 456 -24.28 -6.17 -17.63
N GLU A 457 -23.68 -6.92 -18.55
CA GLU A 457 -23.00 -8.17 -18.26
C GLU A 457 -21.53 -7.87 -17.96
N ARG A 458 -20.97 -8.43 -16.87
CA ARG A 458 -19.52 -8.42 -16.67
C ARG A 458 -18.85 -9.44 -17.58
N VAL A 459 -17.79 -9.05 -18.28
CA VAL A 459 -17.04 -9.91 -19.20
C VAL A 459 -15.58 -9.90 -18.81
N VAL A 460 -14.99 -11.08 -18.68
CA VAL A 460 -13.59 -11.25 -18.29
C VAL A 460 -12.65 -10.70 -19.36
N ARG A 461 -11.69 -9.87 -18.94
CA ARG A 461 -10.56 -9.40 -19.76
C ARG A 461 -9.34 -10.24 -19.46
N SER A 462 -8.93 -10.25 -18.19
CA SER A 462 -7.79 -11.01 -17.69
C SER A 462 -8.15 -11.72 -16.39
N VAL A 463 -7.49 -12.85 -16.12
CA VAL A 463 -7.83 -13.71 -14.97
C VAL A 463 -7.30 -13.13 -13.67
N SER A 464 -6.11 -12.53 -13.70
CA SER A 464 -5.47 -11.89 -12.54
C SER A 464 -5.07 -10.46 -12.88
N GLY A 465 -5.32 -9.53 -11.95
CA GLY A 465 -4.80 -8.17 -11.95
C GLY A 465 -4.11 -7.85 -10.63
N LEU A 466 -3.10 -6.98 -10.68
CA LEU A 466 -2.31 -6.56 -9.52
C LEU A 466 -1.93 -5.09 -9.65
N GLU A 467 -2.07 -4.35 -8.56
CA GLU A 467 -1.62 -2.97 -8.40
C GLU A 467 -0.62 -2.85 -7.24
N ILE A 468 0.35 -1.93 -7.42
CA ILE A 468 1.31 -1.52 -6.41
C ILE A 468 1.34 -0.01 -6.30
N ARG A 469 1.34 0.50 -5.05
CA ARG A 469 1.49 1.92 -4.76
C ARG A 469 2.93 2.30 -4.45
N ILE A 470 3.56 3.06 -5.35
CA ILE A 470 4.89 3.64 -5.12
C ILE A 470 4.73 4.92 -4.29
N ASN A 471 5.23 4.88 -3.06
CA ASN A 471 5.11 5.98 -2.10
C ASN A 471 6.48 6.50 -1.67
N ALA A 472 6.53 7.79 -1.31
CA ALA A 472 7.65 8.44 -0.65
C ALA A 472 7.76 8.00 0.82
N THR A 473 8.38 6.85 1.05
CA THR A 473 8.62 6.28 2.38
C THR A 473 10.03 5.70 2.49
N ASN A 474 10.54 5.60 3.72
CA ASN A 474 11.82 4.93 3.98
C ASN A 474 11.68 3.38 3.93
N GLN A 475 12.79 2.68 4.17
CA GLN A 475 12.82 1.20 4.17
C GLN A 475 12.00 0.58 5.31
N ALA A 476 11.60 1.34 6.34
CA ALA A 476 10.69 0.90 7.40
C ALA A 476 9.22 1.26 7.10
N LEU A 477 8.92 1.71 5.87
CA LEU A 477 7.61 2.24 5.44
C LEU A 477 7.11 3.44 6.25
N GLN A 478 8.02 4.20 6.87
CA GLN A 478 7.68 5.46 7.52
C GLN A 478 7.64 6.59 6.49
N PRO A 479 6.74 7.59 6.64
CA PRO A 479 6.65 8.73 5.73
C PRO A 479 7.99 9.44 5.52
N HIS A 480 8.33 9.76 4.28
CA HIS A 480 9.50 10.54 3.91
C HIS A 480 9.07 11.76 3.09
N ALA A 481 9.85 12.84 3.11
CA ALA A 481 9.58 14.04 2.32
C ALA A 481 9.78 13.83 0.80
N GLY A 482 10.07 12.61 0.35
CA GLY A 482 10.22 12.21 -1.05
C GLY A 482 11.48 12.70 -1.77
N GLY A 483 12.03 13.88 -1.46
CA GLY A 483 13.24 14.37 -2.14
C GLY A 483 13.00 14.74 -3.62
N VAL A 484 14.06 14.75 -4.43
CA VAL A 484 14.00 15.19 -5.84
C VAL A 484 14.22 14.04 -6.80
N ILE A 485 13.24 13.73 -7.64
CA ILE A 485 13.37 12.78 -8.76
C ILE A 485 14.12 13.47 -9.91
N ARG A 486 15.21 12.85 -10.36
CA ARG A 486 16.08 13.33 -11.46
C ARG A 486 16.03 12.46 -12.69
N SER A 487 15.72 11.17 -12.52
CA SER A 487 15.54 10.22 -13.61
C SER A 487 14.49 9.19 -13.22
N TRP A 488 13.71 8.76 -14.20
CA TRP A 488 12.83 7.61 -14.12
C TRP A 488 12.88 6.85 -15.46
N SER A 489 13.07 5.53 -15.42
CA SER A 489 12.97 4.66 -16.58
C SER A 489 11.59 4.78 -17.25
N LYS A 490 11.54 4.51 -18.56
CA LYS A 490 10.26 4.40 -19.29
C LYS A 490 9.52 3.12 -18.86
N PRO A 491 8.19 3.09 -18.92
CA PRO A 491 7.45 1.85 -18.72
C PRO A 491 7.90 0.75 -19.70
N ILE A 492 7.93 -0.50 -19.25
CA ILE A 492 8.21 -1.67 -20.10
C ILE A 492 6.92 -2.24 -20.71
N ASP A 493 7.04 -3.23 -21.61
CA ASP A 493 5.86 -3.90 -22.18
C ASP A 493 5.02 -4.58 -21.09
N GLY A 494 3.70 -4.40 -21.17
CA GLY A 494 2.75 -4.88 -20.15
C GLY A 494 2.70 -4.09 -18.84
N GLU A 495 3.52 -3.04 -18.68
CA GLU A 495 3.44 -2.12 -17.54
C GLU A 495 2.39 -1.02 -17.79
N ILE A 496 1.40 -0.93 -16.90
CA ILE A 496 0.51 0.23 -16.81
C ILE A 496 1.00 1.10 -15.65
N ARG A 497 1.28 2.37 -15.92
CA ARG A 497 1.83 3.30 -14.94
C ARG A 497 1.01 4.59 -14.88
N PHE A 498 0.43 4.86 -13.70
CA PHE A 498 -0.21 6.14 -13.40
C PHE A 498 0.71 6.98 -12.51
N ASP A 499 1.58 7.80 -13.13
CA ASP A 499 2.63 8.57 -12.45
C ASP A 499 2.35 10.07 -12.30
N GLN A 500 1.08 10.47 -12.44
CA GLN A 500 0.62 11.86 -12.35
C GLN A 500 1.27 12.81 -13.38
N GLY A 501 2.01 12.28 -14.36
CA GLY A 501 2.73 13.04 -15.38
C GLY A 501 4.18 13.33 -15.01
N ILE A 502 4.70 12.77 -13.91
CA ILE A 502 6.10 12.95 -13.49
C ILE A 502 7.05 12.45 -14.59
N GLY A 503 6.75 11.30 -15.19
CA GLY A 503 7.52 10.69 -16.26
C GLY A 503 7.45 11.41 -17.62
N ILE A 504 6.56 12.41 -17.78
CA ILE A 504 6.45 13.18 -19.02
C ILE A 504 7.73 13.99 -19.23
N ARG A 505 8.48 13.62 -20.28
CA ARG A 505 9.70 14.28 -20.72
C ARG A 505 9.39 15.57 -21.48
N ASN A 506 10.38 16.45 -21.54
CA ASN A 506 10.26 17.64 -22.38
C ASN A 506 10.11 17.22 -23.85
N PRO A 507 9.05 17.65 -24.57
CA PRO A 507 8.80 17.21 -25.94
C PRO A 507 9.84 17.68 -26.96
N ASP A 508 10.56 18.78 -26.68
CA ASP A 508 11.57 19.35 -27.58
C ASP A 508 12.95 18.71 -27.40
N THR A 509 13.30 18.32 -26.17
CA THR A 509 14.64 17.84 -25.81
C THR A 509 14.71 16.37 -25.38
N ASP A 510 13.57 15.71 -25.17
CA ASP A 510 13.42 14.37 -24.55
C ASP A 510 14.11 14.24 -23.17
N THR A 511 14.41 15.36 -22.52
CA THR A 511 15.04 15.37 -21.20
C THR A 511 13.99 15.20 -20.10
N PHE A 512 14.33 14.42 -19.07
CA PHE A 512 13.51 14.31 -17.86
C PHE A 512 13.46 15.65 -17.12
N ILE A 513 12.27 16.06 -16.70
CA ILE A 513 12.07 17.30 -15.95
C ILE A 513 12.11 16.96 -14.47
N TRP A 514 13.13 17.45 -13.77
CA TRP A 514 13.30 17.17 -12.35
C TRP A 514 12.06 17.58 -11.56
N TYR A 515 11.63 16.69 -10.67
CA TYR A 515 10.42 16.86 -9.91
C TYR A 515 10.72 16.72 -8.42
N ASN A 516 10.30 17.71 -7.64
CA ASN A 516 10.43 17.68 -6.19
C ASN A 516 9.12 17.13 -5.61
N LEU A 517 9.21 16.03 -4.86
CA LEU A 517 8.03 15.45 -4.23
C LEU A 517 7.55 16.40 -3.12
N ALA A 518 6.41 17.05 -3.37
CA ALA A 518 5.86 18.03 -2.44
C ALA A 518 5.33 17.34 -1.18
N GLY A 519 5.92 17.63 -0.03
CA GLY A 519 5.41 17.20 1.29
C GLY A 519 4.06 17.82 1.69
N ALA A 520 3.26 18.35 0.76
CA ALA A 520 2.01 19.06 1.04
C ALA A 520 0.75 18.18 0.96
N TYR A 521 0.85 17.02 0.30
CA TYR A 521 -0.23 16.05 0.07
C TYR A 521 0.25 14.62 0.33
N ASP A 522 -0.54 13.60 0.06
CA ASP A 522 -0.16 12.18 0.26
C ASP A 522 1.17 11.78 -0.40
N SER A 523 1.80 10.71 0.14
CA SER A 523 3.10 10.20 -0.30
C SER A 523 3.06 9.45 -1.63
N ASN A 524 1.91 9.32 -2.28
CA ASN A 524 1.74 8.59 -3.53
C ASN A 524 2.49 9.28 -4.70
N ILE A 525 3.44 8.55 -5.28
CA ILE A 525 4.22 8.94 -6.45
C ILE A 525 3.58 8.38 -7.72
N ALA A 526 3.28 7.07 -7.73
CA ALA A 526 2.65 6.40 -8.86
C ALA A 526 1.96 5.10 -8.46
N LEU A 527 1.06 4.66 -9.34
CA LEU A 527 0.49 3.32 -9.34
C LEU A 527 1.13 2.51 -10.47
N LEU A 528 1.58 1.30 -10.16
CA LEU A 528 2.07 0.32 -11.15
C LEU A 528 1.09 -0.84 -11.21
N LEU A 529 0.62 -1.17 -12.40
CA LEU A 529 -0.34 -2.25 -12.61
C LEU A 529 0.11 -3.18 -13.73
N CYS A 530 -0.27 -4.45 -13.61
CA CYS A 530 -0.18 -5.42 -14.69
C CYS A 530 -1.22 -6.53 -14.52
N ASP A 531 -1.48 -7.25 -15.60
CA ASP A 531 -2.37 -8.40 -15.62
C ASP A 531 -1.60 -9.72 -15.84
N GLY A 532 -2.28 -10.85 -15.70
CA GLY A 532 -1.75 -12.18 -16.04
C GLY A 532 -2.83 -13.22 -16.28
N ALA A 533 -2.49 -14.33 -16.94
CA ALA A 533 -3.43 -15.43 -17.19
C ALA A 533 -3.67 -16.30 -15.95
N ASN A 534 -2.90 -16.09 -14.89
CA ASN A 534 -3.00 -16.71 -13.57
C ASN A 534 -2.24 -15.84 -12.55
N ARG A 535 -2.38 -16.14 -11.25
CA ARG A 535 -1.78 -15.33 -10.19
C ARG A 535 -0.25 -15.32 -10.25
N ARG A 536 0.37 -16.47 -10.54
CA ARG A 536 1.84 -16.58 -10.61
C ARG A 536 2.42 -15.73 -11.74
N GLU A 537 1.88 -15.86 -12.95
CA GLU A 537 2.33 -15.06 -14.11
C GLU A 537 2.17 -13.56 -13.85
N ASN A 538 1.09 -13.15 -13.19
CA ASN A 538 0.87 -11.75 -12.83
C ASN A 538 1.94 -11.22 -11.86
N TYR A 539 2.30 -12.01 -10.85
CA TYR A 539 3.41 -11.67 -9.93
C TYR A 539 4.77 -11.69 -10.64
N GLU A 540 5.02 -12.62 -11.57
CA GLU A 540 6.27 -12.68 -12.36
C GLU A 540 6.43 -11.42 -13.23
N ARG A 541 5.35 -10.97 -13.88
CA ARG A 541 5.33 -9.72 -14.64
C ARG A 541 5.56 -8.52 -13.74
N MET A 542 4.90 -8.43 -12.60
CA MET A 542 5.13 -7.34 -11.63
C MET A 542 6.57 -7.36 -11.10
N ALA A 543 7.14 -8.54 -10.83
CA ALA A 543 8.53 -8.66 -10.41
C ALA A 543 9.50 -8.11 -11.48
N GLU A 544 9.27 -8.39 -12.76
CA GLU A 544 10.06 -7.82 -13.85
C GLU A 544 9.88 -6.30 -13.97
N ILE A 545 8.64 -5.80 -13.86
CA ILE A 545 8.37 -4.35 -13.84
C ILE A 545 9.17 -3.67 -12.73
N LEU A 546 9.11 -4.20 -11.51
CA LEU A 546 9.82 -3.65 -10.36
C LEU A 546 11.34 -3.75 -10.52
N ARG A 547 11.85 -4.87 -11.05
CA ARG A 547 13.27 -5.09 -11.32
C ARG A 547 13.82 -4.08 -12.33
N ARG A 548 13.02 -3.74 -13.36
CA ARG A 548 13.36 -2.78 -14.43
C ARG A 548 13.08 -1.32 -14.10
N THR A 549 12.40 -1.05 -12.99
CA THR A 549 12.05 0.32 -12.61
C THR A 549 13.27 1.01 -11.99
N GLU A 550 13.87 1.93 -12.74
CA GLU A 550 14.95 2.78 -12.25
C GLU A 550 14.38 4.14 -11.87
N LEU A 551 14.41 4.48 -10.58
CA LEU A 551 13.95 5.76 -10.05
C LEU A 551 15.06 6.40 -9.20
N ARG A 552 15.68 7.47 -9.71
CA ARG A 552 16.90 8.07 -9.13
C ARG A 552 16.72 9.55 -8.79
N GLY A 553 17.36 9.98 -7.72
CA GLY A 553 17.16 11.31 -7.17
C GLY A 553 18.04 11.66 -5.98
N ASP A 554 17.94 12.92 -5.55
CA ASP A 554 18.61 13.40 -4.33
C ASP A 554 17.67 13.21 -3.12
N ASP A 555 18.18 12.62 -2.03
CA ASP A 555 17.41 12.30 -0.81
C ASP A 555 16.08 11.59 -1.12
N LEU A 556 16.06 10.80 -2.20
CA LEU A 556 14.89 10.10 -2.68
C LEU A 556 14.77 8.77 -1.96
N GLN A 557 13.70 8.61 -1.18
CA GLN A 557 13.34 7.36 -0.54
C GLN A 557 11.96 6.93 -1.00
N THR A 558 11.87 5.70 -1.48
CA THR A 558 10.61 5.09 -1.92
C THR A 558 10.49 3.66 -1.42
N ASN A 559 9.26 3.17 -1.34
CA ASN A 559 8.98 1.76 -1.05
C ASN A 559 9.22 0.81 -2.25
N LEU A 560 9.81 1.27 -3.36
CA LEU A 560 10.09 0.41 -4.53
C LEU A 560 10.87 -0.87 -4.18
N PRO A 561 11.96 -0.82 -3.37
CA PRO A 561 12.67 -2.04 -2.99
C PRO A 561 11.86 -2.97 -2.07
N VAL A 562 10.96 -2.39 -1.25
CA VAL A 562 10.05 -3.15 -0.37
C VAL A 562 9.13 -4.00 -1.22
N HIS A 563 8.54 -3.39 -2.26
CA HIS A 563 7.66 -4.07 -3.20
C HIS A 563 8.38 -5.15 -4.00
N TYR A 564 9.59 -4.87 -4.50
CA TYR A 564 10.36 -5.87 -5.24
C TYR A 564 10.68 -7.09 -4.36
N GLY A 565 11.16 -6.86 -3.13
CA GLY A 565 11.41 -7.92 -2.16
C GLY A 565 10.15 -8.72 -1.82
N LEU A 566 9.03 -8.05 -1.61
CA LEU A 566 7.77 -8.67 -1.22
C LEU A 566 7.15 -9.54 -2.32
N ILE A 567 7.10 -9.04 -3.56
CA ILE A 567 6.57 -9.80 -4.70
C ILE A 567 7.43 -11.04 -4.95
N GLN A 568 8.76 -10.91 -4.87
CA GLN A 568 9.68 -12.05 -5.01
C GLN A 568 9.51 -13.07 -3.89
N TRP A 569 9.26 -12.62 -2.65
CA TRP A 569 8.96 -13.51 -1.53
C TRP A 569 7.67 -14.31 -1.77
N PHE A 570 6.58 -13.67 -2.22
CA PHE A 570 5.35 -14.38 -2.58
C PHE A 570 5.54 -15.35 -3.75
N LEU A 571 6.37 -15.03 -4.75
CA LEU A 571 6.68 -15.94 -5.86
C LEU A 571 7.33 -17.25 -5.39
N GLY A 572 8.18 -17.18 -4.36
CA GLY A 572 8.84 -18.34 -3.78
C GLY A 572 8.02 -19.08 -2.73
N LYS A 573 7.27 -18.37 -1.88
CA LYS A 573 6.53 -18.99 -0.75
C LYS A 573 5.07 -19.34 -1.07
N GLY A 574 4.44 -18.67 -2.03
CA GLY A 574 3.07 -18.96 -2.49
C GLY A 574 2.31 -17.69 -2.85
N VAL A 575 1.96 -17.55 -4.13
CA VAL A 575 1.26 -16.35 -4.67
C VAL A 575 -0.24 -16.29 -4.32
N MET A 576 -0.78 -17.41 -3.83
CA MET A 576 -2.14 -17.51 -3.26
C MET A 576 -2.14 -17.40 -1.74
N ALA A 577 -1.03 -16.94 -1.13
CA ALA A 577 -1.02 -16.68 0.29
C ALA A 577 -2.09 -15.63 0.66
N GLU A 578 -2.65 -15.79 1.84
CA GLU A 578 -3.73 -14.99 2.40
C GLU A 578 -3.20 -14.19 3.60
N PRO A 579 -2.41 -13.14 3.37
CA PRO A 579 -1.83 -12.36 4.45
C PRO A 579 -2.94 -11.67 5.25
N SER A 580 -2.76 -11.61 6.57
CA SER A 580 -3.60 -10.75 7.40
C SER A 580 -3.13 -9.28 7.31
N THR A 581 -3.97 -8.37 7.77
CA THR A 581 -3.66 -6.93 7.88
C THR A 581 -2.44 -6.58 8.76
N ARG A 582 -1.89 -7.56 9.49
CA ARG A 582 -0.66 -7.42 10.30
C ARG A 582 0.60 -7.94 9.62
N PHE A 583 0.46 -8.58 8.46
CA PHE A 583 1.55 -9.23 7.75
C PHE A 583 2.79 -8.32 7.62
N MET A 584 2.59 -7.06 7.22
CA MET A 584 3.70 -6.13 6.98
C MET A 584 4.53 -5.85 8.23
N THR A 585 3.92 -5.73 9.40
CA THR A 585 4.64 -5.52 10.67
C THR A 585 5.61 -6.66 10.94
N SER A 586 5.16 -7.91 10.80
CA SER A 586 6.00 -9.09 11.04
C SER A 586 7.03 -9.29 9.93
N TYR A 587 6.66 -9.02 8.68
CA TYR A 587 7.57 -9.08 7.54
C TYR A 587 8.72 -8.07 7.69
N LEU A 588 8.42 -6.81 8.04
CA LEU A 588 9.43 -5.78 8.30
C LEU A 588 10.35 -6.15 9.47
N ALA A 589 9.84 -6.79 10.52
CA ALA A 589 10.70 -7.31 11.59
C ALA A 589 11.67 -8.39 11.07
N GLY A 590 11.20 -9.29 10.21
CA GLY A 590 12.07 -10.26 9.53
C GLY A 590 13.16 -9.59 8.69
N VAL A 591 12.79 -8.60 7.88
CA VAL A 591 13.74 -7.85 7.04
C VAL A 591 14.72 -7.03 7.89
N GLY A 592 14.26 -6.46 9.01
CA GLY A 592 15.12 -5.77 9.98
C GLY A 592 16.15 -6.71 10.62
N ALA A 593 15.77 -7.96 10.92
CA ALA A 593 16.70 -8.97 11.40
C ALA A 593 17.74 -9.38 10.35
N LEU A 594 17.39 -9.38 9.06
CA LEU A 594 18.38 -9.51 7.99
C LEU A 594 19.38 -8.35 8.03
N GLN A 595 18.89 -7.11 8.09
CA GLN A 595 19.76 -5.92 8.14
C GLN A 595 20.74 -5.97 9.32
N GLN A 596 20.29 -6.43 10.49
CA GLN A 596 21.16 -6.58 11.66
C GLN A 596 22.33 -7.54 11.39
N VAL A 597 22.07 -8.68 10.75
CA VAL A 597 23.15 -9.61 10.38
C VAL A 597 24.04 -9.01 9.30
N VAL A 598 23.46 -8.38 8.27
CA VAL A 598 24.19 -7.78 7.15
C VAL A 598 25.15 -6.67 7.59
N ASN A 599 24.77 -5.87 8.60
CA ASN A 599 25.64 -4.86 9.21
C ASN A 599 26.98 -5.45 9.71
N ASP A 600 27.00 -6.76 9.98
CA ASP A 600 28.13 -7.51 10.48
C ASP A 600 28.77 -8.43 9.43
N VAL A 601 28.40 -8.31 8.15
CA VAL A 601 29.00 -9.09 7.06
C VAL A 601 30.02 -8.25 6.29
N ASP A 602 31.13 -8.88 5.91
CA ASP A 602 32.19 -8.31 5.09
C ASP A 602 32.49 -9.28 3.93
N VAL A 603 31.97 -8.95 2.74
CA VAL A 603 32.08 -9.80 1.53
C VAL A 603 33.54 -9.95 1.10
N GLU A 604 34.34 -8.90 1.22
CA GLU A 604 35.77 -8.94 0.90
C GLU A 604 36.52 -9.89 1.85
N ALA A 605 36.21 -9.85 3.15
CA ALA A 605 36.75 -10.80 4.11
C ALA A 605 36.33 -12.26 3.79
N ALA A 606 35.10 -12.47 3.34
CA ALA A 606 34.61 -13.80 2.95
C ALA A 606 35.42 -14.38 1.78
N LEU A 607 35.66 -13.57 0.73
CA LEU A 607 36.49 -13.93 -0.41
C LEU A 607 37.97 -14.12 -0.03
N GLY A 608 38.48 -13.28 0.88
CA GLY A 608 39.82 -13.42 1.44
C GLY A 608 40.03 -14.75 2.18
N LEU A 609 39.01 -15.23 2.91
CA LEU A 609 39.04 -16.54 3.57
C LEU A 609 39.11 -17.68 2.54
N LEU A 610 38.35 -17.60 1.45
CA LEU A 610 38.42 -18.60 0.36
C LEU A 610 39.78 -18.59 -0.33
N LEU A 611 40.34 -17.41 -0.60
CA LEU A 611 41.68 -17.27 -1.17
C LEU A 611 42.77 -17.86 -0.24
N ALA A 612 42.61 -17.72 1.07
CA ALA A 612 43.49 -18.31 2.06
C ALA A 612 43.38 -19.85 2.12
N ARG A 613 42.19 -20.41 1.89
CA ARG A 613 41.92 -21.86 1.83
C ARG A 613 42.32 -22.53 0.51
N ALA A 614 42.67 -21.76 -0.52
CA ALA A 614 43.05 -22.28 -1.84
C ALA A 614 44.23 -23.27 -1.76
N LYS A 615 44.10 -24.43 -2.43
CA LYS A 615 45.00 -25.58 -2.26
C LYS A 615 46.32 -25.41 -3.01
N ASP A 616 46.30 -24.68 -4.12
CA ASP A 616 47.45 -24.50 -5.01
C ASP A 616 47.47 -23.11 -5.68
N ALA A 617 48.54 -22.82 -6.43
CA ALA A 617 48.73 -21.52 -7.08
C ALA A 617 47.75 -21.27 -8.25
N ASP A 618 47.26 -22.33 -8.89
CA ASP A 618 46.32 -22.21 -10.00
C ASP A 618 44.92 -21.90 -9.47
N GLU A 619 44.50 -22.54 -8.38
CA GLU A 619 43.25 -22.23 -7.66
C GLU A 619 43.26 -20.78 -7.15
N LYS A 620 44.38 -20.30 -6.60
CA LYS A 620 44.52 -18.87 -6.23
C LYS A 620 44.37 -17.93 -7.42
N ARG A 621 44.94 -18.28 -8.58
CA ARG A 621 44.81 -17.48 -9.81
C ARG A 621 43.36 -17.44 -10.29
N VAL A 622 42.66 -18.58 -10.27
CA VAL A 622 41.24 -18.66 -10.66
C VAL A 622 40.36 -17.85 -9.71
N LEU A 623 40.56 -17.97 -8.39
CA LEU A 623 39.83 -17.19 -7.41
C LEU A 623 40.05 -15.68 -7.57
N GLY A 624 41.31 -15.26 -7.78
CA GLY A 624 41.63 -13.85 -8.04
C GLY A 624 40.96 -13.32 -9.32
N ALA A 625 40.90 -14.13 -10.38
CA ALA A 625 40.22 -13.76 -11.63
C ALA A 625 38.69 -13.65 -11.49
N LYS A 626 38.10 -14.35 -10.51
CA LYS A 626 36.65 -14.36 -10.24
C LYS A 626 36.22 -13.41 -9.14
N GLN A 627 37.13 -12.63 -8.56
CA GLN A 627 36.82 -11.79 -7.40
C GLN A 627 35.66 -10.84 -7.71
N THR A 628 35.72 -10.11 -8.83
CA THR A 628 34.68 -9.14 -9.21
C THR A 628 33.39 -9.83 -9.65
N LEU A 629 33.51 -10.97 -10.35
CA LEU A 629 32.38 -11.82 -10.72
C LEU A 629 31.53 -12.22 -9.51
N LEU A 630 32.14 -12.47 -8.35
CA LEU A 630 31.45 -12.88 -7.12
C LEU A 630 31.08 -11.70 -6.22
N GLN A 631 32.00 -10.78 -6.01
CA GLN A 631 31.85 -9.69 -5.04
C GLN A 631 30.70 -8.76 -5.41
N ARG A 632 30.68 -8.26 -6.66
CA ARG A 632 29.72 -7.25 -7.11
C ARG A 632 28.25 -7.64 -6.93
N PRO A 633 27.78 -8.80 -7.42
CA PRO A 633 26.38 -9.17 -7.27
C PRO A 633 25.99 -9.50 -5.82
N ILE A 634 26.92 -10.03 -5.00
CA ILE A 634 26.67 -10.26 -3.57
C ILE A 634 26.51 -8.91 -2.85
N GLU A 635 27.44 -7.97 -3.04
CA GLU A 635 27.36 -6.63 -2.45
C GLU A 635 26.09 -5.91 -2.88
N ARG A 636 25.75 -5.95 -4.18
CA ARG A 636 24.51 -5.36 -4.71
C ARG A 636 23.25 -5.92 -4.04
N LEU A 637 23.21 -7.23 -3.76
CA LEU A 637 22.11 -7.85 -3.03
C LEU A 637 22.05 -7.38 -1.57
N LEU A 638 23.20 -7.27 -0.91
CA LEU A 638 23.30 -6.89 0.50
C LEU A 638 23.10 -5.38 0.76
N GLU A 639 23.16 -4.53 -0.27
CA GLU A 639 22.85 -3.09 -0.19
C GLU A 639 21.41 -2.81 0.28
N ASN A 640 20.47 -3.73 0.02
CA ASN A 640 19.08 -3.55 0.39
C ASN A 640 18.48 -4.79 1.05
N PRO A 641 18.04 -4.71 2.33
CA PRO A 641 17.58 -5.87 3.08
C PRO A 641 16.26 -6.43 2.54
N HIS A 642 15.41 -5.61 1.89
CA HIS A 642 14.18 -6.09 1.26
C HIS A 642 14.48 -6.93 0.02
N VAL A 643 15.42 -6.47 -0.81
CA VAL A 643 15.86 -7.21 -2.01
C VAL A 643 16.52 -8.53 -1.60
N LEU A 644 17.35 -8.53 -0.55
CA LEU A 644 17.88 -9.75 0.07
C LEU A 644 16.76 -10.68 0.57
N GLY A 645 15.78 -10.15 1.30
CA GLY A 645 14.63 -10.92 1.77
C GLY A 645 13.81 -11.54 0.63
N GLY A 646 13.65 -10.81 -0.47
CA GLY A 646 13.03 -11.32 -1.70
C GLY A 646 13.82 -12.45 -2.33
N PHE A 647 15.15 -12.32 -2.46
CA PHE A 647 16.01 -13.37 -3.03
C PHE A 647 15.98 -14.64 -2.18
N LEU A 648 16.10 -14.48 -0.85
CA LEU A 648 15.97 -15.57 0.11
C LEU A 648 14.59 -16.24 0.02
N GLY A 649 13.52 -15.45 -0.03
CA GLY A 649 12.16 -15.95 -0.17
C GLY A 649 11.94 -16.72 -1.48
N ARG A 650 12.48 -16.21 -2.59
CA ARG A 650 12.30 -16.73 -3.95
C ARG A 650 12.99 -18.06 -4.20
N TYR A 651 14.20 -18.23 -3.66
CA TYR A 651 15.10 -19.32 -4.06
C TYR A 651 15.45 -20.32 -2.95
N ASP A 652 14.93 -20.14 -1.74
CA ASP A 652 15.06 -21.12 -0.66
C ASP A 652 14.42 -22.45 -1.04
N GLY A 653 15.20 -23.53 -1.00
CA GLY A 653 14.81 -24.84 -1.50
C GLY A 653 14.92 -25.00 -3.01
N GLU A 654 15.26 -23.97 -3.78
CA GLU A 654 15.52 -24.04 -5.23
C GLU A 654 17.03 -24.07 -5.51
N LEU A 655 17.74 -23.01 -5.12
CA LEU A 655 19.18 -22.86 -5.36
C LEU A 655 20.03 -23.54 -4.28
N TRP A 656 19.56 -23.51 -3.02
CA TRP A 656 20.19 -24.16 -1.88
C TRP A 656 19.19 -25.02 -1.12
N ASP A 657 19.72 -25.90 -0.27
CA ASP A 657 19.00 -26.66 0.73
C ASP A 657 19.42 -26.16 2.11
N ALA A 658 18.45 -25.61 2.85
CA ALA A 658 18.61 -25.16 4.23
C ALA A 658 17.62 -25.88 5.16
N SER A 659 17.13 -27.08 4.83
CA SER A 659 16.22 -27.83 5.70
C SER A 659 16.90 -28.21 7.03
N ASP A 660 18.19 -28.49 6.98
CA ASP A 660 19.06 -28.53 8.16
C ASP A 660 19.72 -27.16 8.30
N ARG A 661 19.25 -26.36 9.27
CA ARG A 661 19.74 -25.00 9.51
C ARG A 661 21.24 -24.98 9.87
N ALA A 662 21.79 -26.08 10.38
CA ALA A 662 23.22 -26.19 10.66
C ALA A 662 24.06 -26.52 9.43
N ASN A 663 23.46 -27.05 8.36
CA ASN A 663 24.17 -27.56 7.19
C ASN A 663 23.52 -27.03 5.89
N VAL A 664 23.81 -25.78 5.58
CA VAL A 664 23.36 -25.14 4.34
C VAL A 664 24.27 -25.53 3.19
N ARG A 665 23.69 -26.12 2.14
CA ARG A 665 24.42 -26.63 0.97
C ARG A 665 23.73 -26.26 -0.34
N PHE A 666 24.47 -26.30 -1.43
CA PHE A 666 23.91 -26.11 -2.76
C PHE A 666 22.95 -27.24 -3.14
N ARG A 667 21.82 -26.88 -3.75
CA ARG A 667 20.87 -27.82 -4.36
C ARG A 667 21.00 -27.77 -5.89
N ALA A 668 20.93 -26.57 -6.45
CA ALA A 668 21.25 -26.32 -7.85
C ALA A 668 22.77 -26.23 -8.06
N ASN A 669 23.22 -26.31 -9.31
CA ASN A 669 24.60 -25.99 -9.64
C ASN A 669 24.94 -24.56 -9.18
N PRO A 670 26.03 -24.32 -8.44
CA PRO A 670 26.38 -22.98 -7.97
C PRO A 670 26.60 -21.96 -9.10
N VAL A 671 26.88 -22.40 -10.33
CA VAL A 671 26.92 -21.53 -11.51
C VAL A 671 25.53 -20.99 -11.87
N ASP A 672 24.49 -21.81 -11.72
CA ASP A 672 23.11 -21.39 -11.96
C ASP A 672 22.63 -20.45 -10.83
N PHE A 673 23.09 -20.65 -9.59
CA PHE A 673 22.90 -19.68 -8.51
C PHE A 673 23.50 -18.33 -8.92
N LEU A 674 24.78 -18.30 -9.29
CA LEU A 674 25.45 -17.07 -9.68
C LEU A 674 24.73 -16.34 -10.83
N ALA A 675 24.31 -17.08 -11.86
CA ALA A 675 23.55 -16.52 -12.98
C ALA A 675 22.19 -15.94 -12.54
N ALA A 676 21.45 -16.66 -11.68
CA ALA A 676 20.20 -16.17 -11.12
C ALA A 676 20.40 -14.92 -10.25
N LEU A 677 21.52 -14.84 -9.51
CA LEU A 677 21.85 -13.67 -8.71
C LEU A 677 22.08 -12.44 -9.59
N TYR A 678 22.85 -12.57 -10.69
CA TYR A 678 23.08 -11.48 -11.64
C TYR A 678 21.79 -10.95 -12.26
N ASP A 679 20.91 -11.85 -12.69
CA ASP A 679 19.60 -11.49 -13.24
C ASP A 679 18.73 -10.79 -12.19
N PHE A 680 18.66 -11.35 -10.97
CA PHE A 680 17.82 -10.82 -9.89
C PHE A 680 18.18 -9.41 -9.45
N VAL A 681 19.48 -9.07 -9.45
CA VAL A 681 19.97 -7.73 -9.08
C VAL A 681 20.14 -6.78 -10.28
N ASP A 682 19.59 -7.15 -11.43
CA ASP A 682 19.58 -6.38 -12.68
C ASP A 682 20.99 -6.01 -13.18
N LEU A 683 21.93 -6.96 -13.04
CA LEU A 683 23.32 -6.85 -13.50
C LEU A 683 23.61 -7.75 -14.71
N GLU A 684 22.61 -8.32 -15.38
CA GLU A 684 22.86 -9.03 -16.64
C GLU A 684 23.41 -8.11 -17.74
N ALA A 685 24.00 -8.68 -18.78
CA ALA A 685 24.52 -7.90 -19.89
C ALA A 685 23.37 -7.22 -20.66
N ARG A 686 23.45 -5.90 -20.83
CA ARG A 686 22.41 -5.08 -21.45
C ARG A 686 22.98 -4.09 -22.47
N PRO A 687 22.50 -4.11 -23.72
CA PRO A 687 22.95 -3.17 -24.74
C PRO A 687 22.67 -1.72 -24.34
N GLY A 688 23.71 -0.88 -24.33
CA GLY A 688 23.59 0.56 -24.08
C GLY A 688 23.70 1.00 -22.62
N GLU A 689 23.70 0.05 -21.67
CA GLU A 689 23.90 0.37 -20.26
C GLU A 689 25.38 0.59 -19.91
N PRO A 690 25.71 1.47 -18.95
CA PRO A 690 27.09 1.68 -18.54
C PRO A 690 27.63 0.46 -17.76
N PRO A 691 28.96 0.19 -17.78
CA PRO A 691 29.54 -0.97 -17.09
C PRO A 691 29.29 -1.04 -15.57
N SER A 692 28.87 0.06 -14.93
CA SER A 692 28.47 0.06 -13.52
C SER A 692 27.14 -0.66 -13.27
N GLU A 693 26.26 -0.72 -14.27
CA GLU A 693 24.88 -1.23 -14.20
C GLU A 693 24.70 -2.59 -14.90
N GLN A 694 25.81 -3.25 -15.23
CA GLN A 694 25.84 -4.58 -15.82
C GLN A 694 27.10 -5.35 -15.44
N ILE A 695 27.09 -6.65 -15.74
CA ILE A 695 28.25 -7.54 -15.66
C ILE A 695 29.35 -7.03 -16.59
N TRP A 696 30.60 -7.14 -16.14
CA TRP A 696 31.76 -6.74 -16.94
C TRP A 696 32.10 -7.80 -17.97
N ASP A 697 32.64 -7.37 -19.12
CA ASP A 697 32.91 -8.25 -20.27
C ASP A 697 33.70 -9.51 -19.88
N HIS A 698 34.79 -9.36 -19.11
CA HIS A 698 35.61 -10.50 -18.68
C HIS A 698 34.89 -11.42 -17.67
N ASP A 699 34.03 -10.85 -16.82
CA ASP A 699 33.22 -11.63 -15.87
C ASP A 699 32.13 -12.40 -16.62
N ALA A 700 31.52 -11.78 -17.63
CA ALA A 700 30.53 -12.40 -18.52
C ALA A 700 31.14 -13.56 -19.31
N GLU A 701 32.34 -13.40 -19.88
CA GLU A 701 33.06 -14.47 -20.58
C GLU A 701 33.26 -15.71 -19.67
N VAL A 702 33.61 -15.51 -18.41
CA VAL A 702 33.79 -16.59 -17.44
C VAL A 702 32.47 -17.27 -17.11
N LEU A 703 31.41 -16.50 -16.85
CA LEU A 703 30.09 -17.03 -16.51
C LEU A 703 29.47 -17.79 -17.69
N ASP A 704 29.55 -17.24 -18.91
CA ASP A 704 29.01 -17.86 -20.12
C ASP A 704 29.78 -19.14 -20.49
N ALA A 705 31.11 -19.15 -20.34
CA ALA A 705 31.90 -20.36 -20.52
C ALA A 705 31.49 -21.46 -19.53
N ALA A 706 31.22 -21.09 -18.27
CA ALA A 706 30.74 -22.03 -17.26
C ALA A 706 29.35 -22.58 -17.63
N ARG A 707 28.41 -21.70 -17.99
CA ARG A 707 27.05 -22.09 -18.40
C ARG A 707 27.08 -23.01 -19.62
N ALA A 708 27.88 -22.70 -20.64
CA ALA A 708 28.04 -23.53 -21.83
C ALA A 708 28.61 -24.91 -21.48
N PHE A 709 29.60 -24.98 -20.59
CA PHE A 709 30.16 -26.25 -20.11
C PHE A 709 29.07 -27.11 -19.42
N TYR A 710 28.32 -26.54 -18.48
CA TYR A 710 27.30 -27.31 -17.76
C TYR A 710 26.07 -27.63 -18.61
N ALA A 711 25.72 -26.80 -19.60
CA ALA A 711 24.70 -27.13 -20.58
C ALA A 711 25.08 -28.37 -21.39
N GLU A 712 26.34 -28.48 -21.82
CA GLU A 712 26.85 -29.65 -22.53
C GLU A 712 26.90 -30.90 -21.63
N VAL A 713 27.31 -30.73 -20.36
CA VAL A 713 27.29 -31.82 -19.37
C VAL A 713 25.88 -32.35 -19.18
N ALA A 714 24.91 -31.45 -19.00
CA ALA A 714 23.50 -31.81 -18.84
C ALA A 714 22.94 -32.48 -20.11
N ALA A 715 23.28 -31.98 -21.30
CA ALA A 715 22.84 -32.55 -22.57
C ALA A 715 23.33 -33.99 -22.78
N ARG A 716 24.56 -34.30 -22.33
CA ARG A 716 25.16 -35.64 -22.52
C ARG A 716 24.86 -36.63 -21.41
N THR A 717 24.70 -36.16 -20.17
CA THR A 717 24.63 -37.03 -18.99
C THR A 717 23.29 -36.97 -18.26
N GLY A 718 22.48 -35.94 -18.51
CA GLY A 718 21.25 -35.65 -17.76
C GLY A 718 21.47 -35.05 -16.37
N LYS A 719 22.71 -34.99 -15.87
CA LYS A 719 23.05 -34.52 -14.53
C LYS A 719 23.07 -33.00 -14.46
N ARG A 720 22.44 -32.41 -13.43
CA ARG A 720 22.26 -30.94 -13.31
C ARG A 720 22.45 -30.41 -11.89
N THR A 721 22.09 -31.17 -10.88
CA THR A 721 22.15 -30.71 -9.48
C THR A 721 23.59 -30.71 -8.94
N ALA A 722 23.85 -29.95 -7.88
CA ALA A 722 25.17 -29.90 -7.26
C ALA A 722 25.67 -31.31 -6.87
N ALA A 723 24.83 -32.09 -6.20
CA ALA A 723 25.16 -33.45 -5.76
C ALA A 723 25.46 -34.40 -6.93
N GLU A 724 24.71 -34.32 -8.03
CA GLU A 724 24.95 -35.14 -9.22
C GLU A 724 26.27 -34.77 -9.92
N LEU A 725 26.57 -33.47 -9.99
CA LEU A 725 27.79 -32.98 -10.61
C LEU A 725 29.02 -33.35 -9.77
N GLU A 726 28.95 -33.20 -8.45
CA GLU A 726 30.01 -33.63 -7.54
C GLU A 726 30.26 -35.14 -7.65
N ALA A 727 29.19 -35.96 -7.66
CA ALA A 727 29.29 -37.40 -7.85
C ALA A 727 29.85 -37.78 -9.23
N LEU A 728 29.51 -37.03 -10.29
CA LEU A 728 30.02 -37.25 -11.64
C LEU A 728 31.53 -36.99 -11.71
N PHE A 729 31.97 -35.80 -11.30
CA PHE A 729 33.36 -35.36 -11.47
C PHE A 729 34.29 -35.89 -10.37
N GLY A 730 33.76 -36.35 -9.24
CA GLY A 730 34.49 -37.14 -8.24
C GLY A 730 34.64 -38.63 -8.60
N GLY A 731 33.99 -39.09 -9.67
CA GLY A 731 33.95 -40.49 -10.09
C GLY A 731 34.99 -40.88 -11.15
N ALA A 732 34.83 -42.11 -11.68
CA ALA A 732 35.62 -42.62 -12.79
C ALA A 732 35.27 -41.90 -14.12
N PRO A 733 36.14 -41.98 -15.15
CA PRO A 733 35.90 -41.35 -16.44
C PRO A 733 34.51 -41.64 -17.03
N ASP A 734 33.73 -40.60 -17.24
CA ASP A 734 32.41 -40.72 -17.85
C ASP A 734 32.51 -40.85 -19.37
N ARG A 735 31.94 -41.92 -19.92
CA ARG A 735 32.02 -42.23 -21.35
C ARG A 735 31.19 -41.26 -22.21
N ALA A 736 30.10 -40.71 -21.70
CA ALA A 736 29.30 -39.75 -22.47
C ALA A 736 30.04 -38.42 -22.64
N LEU A 737 30.80 -37.99 -21.62
CA LEU A 737 31.61 -36.77 -21.70
C LEU A 737 32.93 -36.96 -22.47
N SER A 738 33.60 -38.09 -22.26
CA SER A 738 34.98 -38.27 -22.76
C SER A 738 35.12 -39.26 -23.92
N GLY A 739 34.10 -40.05 -24.24
CA GLY A 739 34.23 -41.15 -25.21
C GLY A 739 35.20 -42.26 -24.76
N GLY A 740 35.68 -42.24 -23.51
CA GLY A 740 36.76 -43.10 -23.01
C GLY A 740 38.17 -42.48 -23.13
N ASP A 741 38.30 -41.25 -23.61
CA ASP A 741 39.57 -40.52 -23.63
C ASP A 741 39.89 -39.95 -22.23
N GLY A 742 40.88 -40.56 -21.57
CA GLY A 742 41.34 -40.14 -20.25
C GLY A 742 41.88 -38.70 -20.21
N ALA A 743 42.50 -38.21 -21.28
CA ALA A 743 43.01 -36.84 -21.32
C ALA A 743 41.88 -35.82 -21.40
N LEU A 744 40.88 -36.07 -22.25
CA LEU A 744 39.66 -35.26 -22.30
C LEU A 744 38.91 -35.28 -20.96
N TRP A 745 38.80 -36.44 -20.31
CA TRP A 745 38.19 -36.53 -18.97
C TRP A 745 38.90 -35.63 -17.95
N GLN A 746 40.23 -35.67 -17.89
CA GLN A 746 40.99 -34.82 -16.98
C GLN A 746 40.78 -33.32 -17.26
N ARG A 747 40.63 -32.93 -18.54
CA ARG A 747 40.26 -31.54 -18.86
C ARG A 747 38.85 -31.18 -18.38
N CYS A 748 37.88 -32.09 -18.49
CA CYS A 748 36.53 -31.85 -17.98
C CYS A 748 36.52 -31.71 -16.45
N VAL A 749 37.26 -32.56 -15.73
CA VAL A 749 37.42 -32.46 -14.27
C VAL A 749 38.10 -31.15 -13.88
N ALA A 750 39.15 -30.75 -14.60
CA ALA A 750 39.83 -29.47 -14.36
C ALA A 750 38.92 -28.27 -14.64
N ALA A 751 38.14 -28.29 -15.73
CA ALA A 751 37.15 -27.26 -16.05
C ALA A 751 36.08 -27.17 -14.95
N HIS A 752 35.53 -28.30 -14.51
CA HIS A 752 34.59 -28.36 -13.40
C HIS A 752 35.18 -27.75 -12.12
N ARG A 753 36.39 -28.17 -11.70
CA ARG A 753 37.06 -27.60 -10.51
C ARG A 753 37.27 -26.08 -10.66
N GLY A 754 37.71 -25.63 -11.84
CA GLY A 754 37.92 -24.22 -12.12
C GLY A 754 36.62 -23.41 -12.06
N PHE A 755 35.53 -23.91 -12.63
CA PHE A 755 34.23 -23.24 -12.59
C PHE A 755 33.60 -23.24 -11.20
N GLN A 756 33.79 -24.29 -10.39
CA GLN A 756 33.29 -24.36 -9.02
C GLN A 756 34.11 -23.54 -8.01
N ALA A 757 35.41 -23.32 -8.29
CA ALA A 757 36.28 -22.57 -7.38
C ALA A 757 35.70 -21.18 -7.03
N GLY A 758 35.53 -20.94 -5.74
CA GLY A 758 35.07 -19.67 -5.15
C GLY A 758 33.55 -19.56 -5.01
N LEU A 759 32.77 -20.44 -5.62
CA LEU A 759 31.30 -20.33 -5.60
C LEU A 759 30.71 -20.54 -4.20
N ASP A 760 31.44 -21.17 -3.28
CA ASP A 760 31.06 -21.29 -1.85
C ASP A 760 30.80 -19.94 -1.17
N ALA A 761 31.36 -18.83 -1.71
CA ALA A 761 31.04 -17.47 -1.26
C ALA A 761 29.53 -17.20 -1.30
N LEU A 762 28.80 -17.78 -2.27
CA LEU A 762 27.36 -17.60 -2.42
C LEU A 762 26.56 -18.15 -1.23
N LEU A 763 27.11 -19.13 -0.49
CA LEU A 763 26.44 -19.70 0.70
C LEU A 763 26.36 -18.70 1.86
N VAL A 764 27.11 -17.59 1.83
CA VAL A 764 26.93 -16.50 2.81
C VAL A 764 25.49 -15.98 2.79
N ILE A 765 24.85 -15.92 1.61
CA ILE A 765 23.49 -15.41 1.43
C ILE A 765 22.46 -16.24 2.22
N PRO A 766 22.28 -17.56 1.95
CA PRO A 766 21.33 -18.36 2.72
C PRO A 766 21.71 -18.49 4.19
N ARG A 767 23.00 -18.46 4.55
CA ARG A 767 23.44 -18.50 5.96
C ARG A 767 23.06 -17.22 6.72
N ILE A 768 23.05 -16.05 6.07
CA ILE A 768 22.44 -14.82 6.62
C ILE A 768 20.94 -15.04 6.88
N GLY A 769 20.24 -15.65 5.92
CA GLY A 769 18.83 -15.99 6.04
C GLY A 769 18.51 -16.94 7.21
N VAL A 770 19.37 -17.94 7.45
CA VAL A 770 19.27 -18.84 8.60
C VAL A 770 19.58 -18.11 9.91
N ARG A 771 20.71 -17.39 10.00
CA ARG A 771 21.15 -16.71 11.22
C ARG A 771 20.14 -15.65 11.69
N SER A 772 19.54 -14.93 10.75
CA SER A 772 18.47 -13.95 11.04
C SER A 772 17.14 -14.62 11.39
N GLY A 773 16.96 -15.92 11.11
CA GLY A 773 15.69 -16.66 11.19
C GLY A 773 14.63 -16.20 10.17
N PHE A 774 15.02 -15.44 9.17
CA PHE A 774 14.11 -15.00 8.10
C PHE A 774 13.60 -16.18 7.26
N LEU A 775 14.42 -17.20 7.05
CA LEU A 775 14.04 -18.42 6.31
C LEU A 775 13.01 -19.29 7.04
N ASP A 776 12.69 -18.98 8.29
CA ASP A 776 11.62 -19.64 9.05
C ASP A 776 10.25 -18.98 8.81
N ILE A 777 10.18 -17.86 8.08
CA ILE A 777 8.93 -17.26 7.61
C ILE A 777 8.42 -18.09 6.42
N THR A 778 7.23 -18.68 6.58
CA THR A 778 6.65 -19.64 5.63
C THR A 778 5.19 -19.34 5.33
N VAL A 779 4.59 -20.09 4.43
CA VAL A 779 3.13 -20.14 4.22
C VAL A 779 2.69 -21.56 4.50
N ASN A 780 1.68 -21.74 5.36
CA ASN A 780 1.19 -23.06 5.73
C ASN A 780 0.22 -23.64 4.68
N GLU A 781 -0.29 -24.86 4.92
CA GLU A 781 -1.23 -25.53 4.02
C GLU A 781 -2.60 -24.84 3.95
N GLU A 782 -2.90 -23.97 4.92
CA GLU A 782 -4.07 -23.08 4.95
C GLU A 782 -3.84 -21.74 4.24
N LEU A 783 -2.74 -21.60 3.48
CA LEU A 783 -2.35 -20.40 2.74
C LEU A 783 -2.00 -19.20 3.64
N GLN A 784 -1.92 -19.37 4.95
CA GLN A 784 -1.61 -18.28 5.88
C GLN A 784 -0.08 -18.12 6.04
N PRO A 785 0.45 -16.88 5.97
CA PRO A 785 1.82 -16.62 6.37
C PRO A 785 2.05 -16.93 7.86
N VAL A 786 3.10 -17.69 8.16
CA VAL A 786 3.50 -18.08 9.51
C VAL A 786 4.84 -17.44 9.86
N PHE A 787 4.87 -16.78 11.01
CA PHE A 787 6.03 -16.04 11.51
C PHE A 787 6.54 -16.65 12.83
N PRO A 788 7.86 -16.76 13.02
CA PRO A 788 8.47 -16.99 14.32
C PRO A 788 8.05 -15.94 15.37
N ALA A 789 7.94 -16.34 16.63
CA ALA A 789 7.49 -15.47 17.74
C ALA A 789 8.26 -14.15 17.84
N LYS A 790 9.57 -14.18 17.59
CA LYS A 790 10.45 -12.99 17.57
C LYS A 790 10.06 -11.92 16.55
N PHE A 791 9.25 -12.26 15.53
CA PHE A 791 8.74 -11.32 14.54
C PHE A 791 7.29 -10.93 14.78
N THR A 792 6.66 -11.41 15.85
CA THR A 792 5.27 -11.08 16.21
C THR A 792 5.15 -10.37 17.56
N GLU A 793 6.14 -10.51 18.43
CA GLU A 793 6.18 -9.85 19.75
C GLU A 793 6.57 -8.37 19.62
N ALA A 794 5.81 -7.48 20.25
CA ALA A 794 5.92 -6.02 20.04
C ALA A 794 7.32 -5.46 20.30
N GLU A 795 7.98 -5.85 21.39
CA GLU A 795 9.34 -5.40 21.73
C GLU A 795 10.36 -5.84 20.68
N SER A 796 10.33 -7.12 20.30
CA SER A 796 11.21 -7.72 19.29
C SER A 796 10.99 -7.10 17.90
N VAL A 797 9.73 -6.87 17.51
CA VAL A 797 9.35 -6.18 16.27
C VAL A 797 9.94 -4.77 16.23
N GLN A 798 9.81 -4.01 17.31
CA GLN A 798 10.33 -2.64 17.38
C GLN A 798 11.87 -2.62 17.33
N ALA A 799 12.54 -3.59 17.98
CA ALA A 799 13.99 -3.72 17.92
C ALA A 799 14.48 -4.06 16.50
N CYS A 800 13.83 -5.00 15.82
CA CYS A 800 14.21 -5.38 14.46
C CYS A 800 13.95 -4.25 13.45
N THR A 801 12.78 -3.63 13.50
CA THR A 801 12.38 -2.58 12.54
C THR A 801 13.25 -1.34 12.63
N ARG A 802 13.80 -1.03 13.82
CA ARG A 802 14.78 0.06 14.02
C ARG A 802 16.03 -0.09 13.14
N ALA A 803 16.41 -1.32 12.76
CA ALA A 803 17.55 -1.53 11.88
C ALA A 803 17.31 -1.04 10.44
N LEU A 804 16.05 -0.96 9.99
CA LEU A 804 15.67 -0.50 8.65
C LEU A 804 15.65 1.02 8.51
N SER A 805 15.54 1.74 9.63
CA SER A 805 15.62 3.19 9.66
C SER A 805 16.34 3.61 10.95
N PRO A 806 17.68 3.42 11.01
CA PRO A 806 18.44 3.80 12.19
C PRO A 806 18.29 5.31 12.42
N PRO A 807 18.22 5.75 13.69
CA PRO A 807 18.21 7.17 13.98
C PRO A 807 19.46 7.83 13.37
N PRO A 808 19.37 9.09 12.90
CA PRO A 808 20.53 9.79 12.38
C PRO A 808 21.64 9.77 13.43
N PRO A 809 22.92 9.64 13.03
CA PRO A 809 24.03 9.90 13.93
C PRO A 809 23.98 11.39 14.31
N ALA A 810 23.34 11.68 15.44
CA ALA A 810 23.33 13.01 15.99
C ALA A 810 24.77 13.35 16.43
N ALA A 811 25.17 14.62 16.29
CA ALA A 811 26.12 15.14 17.27
C ALA A 811 25.49 14.85 18.64
N SER A 812 26.25 14.29 19.58
CA SER A 812 25.69 13.74 20.83
C SER A 812 24.86 14.73 21.64
N ASP A 813 24.90 16.02 21.30
CA ASP A 813 24.25 17.15 21.95
C ASP A 813 23.10 17.80 21.14
N GLU A 814 22.60 17.20 20.05
CA GLU A 814 21.52 17.79 19.23
C GLU A 814 20.40 16.81 18.87
N ILE A 815 19.15 17.30 18.88
CA ILE A 815 18.00 16.68 18.23
C ILE A 815 17.65 17.53 17.01
N VAL A 816 17.83 16.93 15.84
CA VAL A 816 17.48 17.52 14.55
C VAL A 816 16.13 17.01 14.07
N THR A 817 15.49 17.75 13.18
CA THR A 817 14.28 17.24 12.52
C THR A 817 14.66 16.11 11.55
N PRO A 818 14.01 14.93 11.64
CA PRO A 818 14.33 13.77 10.80
C PRO A 818 13.86 13.94 9.35
N MET A 819 12.99 14.91 9.11
CA MET A 819 12.37 15.18 7.81
C MET A 819 12.09 16.67 7.62
N GLY A 820 11.90 17.10 6.38
CA GLY A 820 11.40 18.44 6.07
C GLY A 820 9.88 18.52 6.23
N GLY A 821 9.37 19.64 6.72
CA GLY A 821 7.95 19.84 6.97
C GLY A 821 7.66 21.10 7.78
N THR A 822 6.44 21.23 8.28
CA THR A 822 6.06 22.36 9.14
C THR A 822 6.19 21.96 10.61
N PHE A 823 7.02 22.68 11.36
CA PHE A 823 7.28 22.42 12.79
C PHE A 823 6.17 22.94 13.69
N TYR A 824 5.82 22.14 14.70
CA TYR A 824 4.96 22.49 15.82
C TYR A 824 5.55 21.92 17.12
N ALA A 825 5.77 22.76 18.13
CA ALA A 825 6.22 22.34 19.45
C ALA A 825 5.11 21.63 20.25
N ARG A 826 3.85 21.76 19.83
CA ARG A 826 2.64 21.29 20.53
C ARG A 826 1.68 20.58 19.57
N GLU A 827 0.79 19.76 20.11
CA GLU A 827 -0.18 19.00 19.32
C GLU A 827 -1.38 19.83 18.86
N ALA A 828 -1.75 20.84 19.65
CA ALA A 828 -2.82 21.78 19.32
C ALA A 828 -2.47 23.18 19.86
N PRO A 829 -2.99 24.27 19.26
CA PRO A 829 -2.65 25.64 19.62
C PRO A 829 -2.84 25.98 21.11
N ASP A 830 -3.82 25.34 21.75
CA ASP A 830 -4.22 25.52 23.15
C ASP A 830 -3.47 24.62 24.14
N LEU A 831 -2.71 23.63 23.65
CA LEU A 831 -1.92 22.72 24.48
C LEU A 831 -0.51 23.30 24.78
N PRO A 832 0.10 22.89 25.90
CA PRO A 832 1.51 23.20 26.15
C PRO A 832 2.42 22.51 25.13
N PRO A 833 3.66 23.01 24.94
CA PRO A 833 4.69 22.29 24.21
C PRO A 833 4.89 20.87 24.76
N LEU A 834 5.23 19.94 23.88
CA LEU A 834 5.48 18.54 24.23
C LEU A 834 6.72 18.34 25.11
N VAL A 835 7.72 19.20 24.94
CA VAL A 835 8.91 19.29 25.79
C VAL A 835 9.40 20.73 25.80
N ALA A 836 9.86 21.22 26.95
CA ALA A 836 10.43 22.55 27.11
C ALA A 836 11.94 22.52 27.38
N ALA A 837 12.62 23.64 27.18
CA ALA A 837 14.01 23.78 27.59
C ALA A 837 14.15 23.60 29.12
N GLY A 838 15.12 22.80 29.54
CA GLY A 838 15.34 22.39 30.93
C GLY A 838 14.56 21.15 31.37
N GLU A 839 13.71 20.59 30.51
CA GLU A 839 12.90 19.41 30.80
C GLU A 839 13.64 18.13 30.38
N HIS A 840 13.51 17.10 31.22
CA HIS A 840 14.01 15.76 30.95
C HIS A 840 12.97 14.98 30.15
N PHE A 841 13.42 14.18 29.18
CA PHE A 841 12.58 13.36 28.33
C PHE A 841 13.10 11.92 28.26
N GLU A 842 12.18 10.97 28.13
CA GLU A 842 12.49 9.55 27.99
C GLU A 842 12.56 9.11 26.53
N ALA A 843 13.30 8.04 26.24
CA ALA A 843 13.33 7.46 24.91
C ALA A 843 11.91 7.06 24.44
N GLY A 844 11.54 7.45 23.22
CA GLY A 844 10.20 7.24 22.66
C GLY A 844 9.16 8.30 23.04
N GLN A 845 9.48 9.23 23.95
CA GLN A 845 8.60 10.36 24.26
C GLN A 845 8.47 11.30 23.06
N PRO A 846 7.25 11.69 22.63
CA PRO A 846 7.05 12.73 21.64
C PRO A 846 7.67 14.06 22.09
N LEU A 847 8.55 14.64 21.26
CA LEU A 847 9.24 15.89 21.57
C LEU A 847 8.66 17.09 20.80
N PHE A 848 8.26 16.87 19.55
CA PHE A 848 7.66 17.88 18.69
C PHE A 848 6.86 17.20 17.58
N VAL A 849 6.11 17.98 16.82
CA VAL A 849 5.32 17.51 15.70
C VAL A 849 5.82 18.16 14.42
N ILE A 850 6.06 17.37 13.40
CA ILE A 850 6.25 17.87 12.03
C ILE A 850 5.02 17.49 11.21
N GLU A 851 4.32 18.51 10.73
CA GLU A 851 3.31 18.31 9.71
C GLU A 851 3.99 18.09 8.35
N VAL A 852 3.81 16.89 7.82
CA VAL A 852 4.20 16.51 6.46
C VAL A 852 3.00 15.80 5.86
N MET A 853 2.56 16.21 4.69
CA MET A 853 1.57 15.46 3.90
C MET A 853 0.21 15.34 4.62
N LYS A 854 -0.23 16.39 5.34
CA LYS A 854 -1.42 16.40 6.23
C LYS A 854 -1.36 15.35 7.35
N MET A 855 -0.18 14.83 7.65
CA MET A 855 0.09 13.97 8.78
C MET A 855 0.90 14.74 9.80
N PHE A 856 0.38 14.76 11.03
CA PHE A 856 1.08 15.31 12.18
C PHE A 856 1.98 14.21 12.72
N ASN A 857 3.24 14.22 12.31
CA ASN A 857 4.21 13.21 12.70
C ASN A 857 4.83 13.64 14.02
N LYS A 858 4.46 12.95 15.10
CA LYS A 858 5.14 13.11 16.39
C LYS A 858 6.56 12.59 16.23
N VAL A 859 7.54 13.48 16.35
CA VAL A 859 8.94 13.10 16.39
C VAL A 859 9.25 12.71 17.82
N ALA A 860 9.42 11.40 18.03
CA ALA A 860 9.76 10.83 19.31
C ALA A 860 11.25 10.95 19.59
N ALA A 861 11.60 11.06 20.87
CA ALA A 861 12.96 11.07 21.35
C ALA A 861 13.66 9.75 20.97
N PRO A 862 14.80 9.79 20.27
CA PRO A 862 15.52 8.57 19.92
C PRO A 862 16.19 7.89 21.13
N PHE A 863 16.41 8.61 22.21
CA PHE A 863 17.02 8.18 23.47
C PHE A 863 16.55 9.12 24.61
N ALA A 864 16.89 8.84 25.86
CA ALA A 864 16.56 9.69 27.00
C ALA A 864 17.61 10.79 27.21
N GLY A 865 17.18 11.96 27.69
CA GLY A 865 18.08 13.09 27.92
C GLY A 865 17.37 14.34 28.42
N THR A 866 18.12 15.42 28.58
CA THR A 866 17.59 16.72 29.02
C THR A 866 17.73 17.75 27.91
N VAL A 867 16.68 18.52 27.63
CA VAL A 867 16.75 19.65 26.68
C VAL A 867 17.54 20.79 27.31
N VAL A 868 18.66 21.17 26.71
CA VAL A 868 19.50 22.30 27.14
C VAL A 868 19.02 23.60 26.48
N GLU A 869 18.69 23.53 25.18
CA GLU A 869 18.23 24.68 24.41
C GLU A 869 17.13 24.25 23.43
N ALA A 870 16.10 25.06 23.25
CA ALA A 870 15.05 24.85 22.25
C ALA A 870 15.05 25.99 21.21
N PRO A 871 15.93 25.97 20.19
CA PRO A 871 16.01 27.00 19.15
C PRO A 871 14.70 27.30 18.40
N MET A 872 13.77 26.34 18.42
CA MET A 872 12.47 26.42 17.75
C MET A 872 11.30 26.81 18.68
N ASP A 873 11.59 27.15 19.94
CA ASP A 873 10.56 27.60 20.87
C ASP A 873 9.82 28.84 20.36
N GLY A 874 8.49 28.83 20.45
CA GLY A 874 7.60 29.88 19.95
C GLY A 874 7.51 30.02 18.42
N LYS A 875 8.05 29.08 17.63
CA LYS A 875 8.09 29.14 16.15
C LYS A 875 7.16 28.14 15.45
N ASP A 876 6.00 27.83 16.05
CA ASP A 876 5.00 26.95 15.44
C ASP A 876 4.57 27.45 14.06
N GLY A 877 4.41 26.53 13.10
CA GLY A 877 4.10 26.85 11.71
C GLY A 877 5.32 27.15 10.84
N THR A 878 6.54 27.07 11.37
CA THR A 878 7.77 27.31 10.59
C THR A 878 8.14 26.10 9.75
N VAL A 879 8.50 26.32 8.48
CA VAL A 879 9.01 25.24 7.61
C VAL A 879 10.46 24.94 7.97
N VAL A 880 10.74 23.69 8.33
CA VAL A 880 12.07 23.15 8.65
C VAL A 880 12.51 22.15 7.58
N LYS A 881 13.82 21.99 7.40
CA LYS A 881 14.44 20.99 6.53
C LYS A 881 15.08 19.90 7.37
N LYS A 882 15.16 18.68 6.83
CA LYS A 882 15.87 17.56 7.45
C LYS A 882 17.27 17.99 7.89
N GLY A 883 17.60 17.72 9.15
CA GLY A 883 18.87 18.12 9.75
C GLY A 883 18.87 19.50 10.45
N ASP A 884 17.80 20.30 10.34
CA ASP A 884 17.68 21.52 11.13
C ASP A 884 17.58 21.17 12.62
N VAL A 885 18.36 21.87 13.45
CA VAL A 885 18.41 21.65 14.91
C VAL A 885 17.12 22.15 15.57
N ILE A 886 16.42 21.25 16.24
CA ILE A 886 15.17 21.54 16.95
C ILE A 886 15.43 21.73 18.44
N PHE A 887 16.25 20.86 19.03
CA PHE A 887 16.72 20.96 20.41
C PHE A 887 18.24 20.76 20.45
N LYS A 888 18.91 21.46 21.36
CA LYS A 888 20.18 21.01 21.92
C LYS A 888 19.91 20.31 23.23
N ILE A 889 20.64 19.25 23.50
CA ILE A 889 20.34 18.29 24.56
C ILE A 889 21.60 17.83 25.28
N GLU A 890 21.41 17.23 26.45
CA GLU A 890 22.39 16.43 27.16
C GLU A 890 21.81 15.01 27.30
N PRO A 891 22.33 14.00 26.57
CA PRO A 891 21.80 12.63 26.62
C PRO A 891 22.14 11.95 27.94
N ASP A 892 21.23 11.12 28.46
CA ASP A 892 21.46 10.33 29.68
C ASP A 892 22.50 9.22 29.46
N GLU A 893 22.50 8.65 28.25
CA GLU A 893 23.48 7.67 27.79
C GLU A 893 24.19 8.20 26.55
N MET A 894 25.51 8.38 26.66
CA MET A 894 26.31 8.70 25.48
C MET A 894 26.36 7.46 24.57
N PRO A 895 26.07 7.58 23.26
CA PRO A 895 26.17 6.45 22.35
C PRO A 895 27.58 5.85 22.43
N GLU A 896 27.66 4.54 22.65
CA GLU A 896 28.92 3.81 22.67
C GLU A 896 29.61 4.00 21.32
N VAL A 897 30.66 4.83 21.28
CA VAL A 897 31.47 5.03 20.08
C VAL A 897 32.33 3.79 19.91
N VAL A 898 31.75 2.73 19.34
CA VAL A 898 32.50 1.55 18.93
C VAL A 898 33.49 1.99 17.86
N SER A 899 34.78 1.72 18.10
CA SER A 899 35.82 2.16 17.19
C SER A 899 35.66 1.48 15.82
N PRO A 900 36.06 2.12 14.71
CA PRO A 900 36.07 1.48 13.39
C PRO A 900 36.83 0.15 13.36
N ALA A 901 37.84 0.00 14.23
CA ALA A 901 38.62 -1.23 14.38
C ALA A 901 37.79 -2.36 15.02
N GLU A 902 36.99 -2.07 16.04
CA GLU A 902 36.09 -3.05 16.66
C GLU A 902 34.97 -3.47 15.72
N ILE A 903 34.40 -2.53 14.95
CA ILE A 903 33.41 -2.85 13.90
C ILE A 903 34.03 -3.78 12.84
N ALA A 904 35.23 -3.46 12.36
CA ALA A 904 35.92 -4.31 11.39
C ALA A 904 36.26 -5.70 11.95
N ALA A 905 36.66 -5.79 13.22
CA ALA A 905 36.92 -7.06 13.89
C ALA A 905 35.65 -7.90 14.04
N ARG A 906 34.54 -7.28 14.47
CA ARG A 906 33.22 -7.92 14.57
C ARG A 906 32.75 -8.44 13.21
N ARG A 907 32.84 -7.61 12.16
CA ARG A 907 32.46 -7.99 10.79
C ARG A 907 33.24 -9.19 10.29
N LYS A 908 34.56 -9.21 10.51
CA LYS A 908 35.42 -10.35 10.16
C LYS A 908 35.06 -11.61 10.93
N ALA A 909 34.77 -11.50 12.23
CA ALA A 909 34.39 -12.65 13.06
C ALA A 909 33.06 -13.26 12.60
N VAL A 910 32.03 -12.44 12.44
CA VAL A 910 30.70 -12.87 11.96
C VAL A 910 30.79 -13.46 10.56
N THR A 911 31.56 -12.84 9.67
CA THR A 911 31.80 -13.39 8.33
C THR A 911 32.51 -14.74 8.38
N ALA A 912 33.52 -14.91 9.24
CA ALA A 912 34.23 -16.17 9.39
C ALA A 912 33.30 -17.29 9.91
N GLU A 913 32.40 -16.98 10.85
CA GLU A 913 31.36 -17.90 11.32
C GLU A 913 30.41 -18.31 10.17
N LEU A 914 29.95 -17.34 9.38
CA LEU A 914 29.10 -17.60 8.23
C LEU A 914 29.82 -18.37 7.11
N MET A 915 31.15 -18.37 7.08
CA MET A 915 31.98 -19.12 6.12
C MET A 915 32.56 -20.41 6.71
N ALA A 916 32.20 -20.78 7.94
CA ALA A 916 32.56 -22.07 8.51
C ALA A 916 31.77 -23.19 7.82
N ASP A 917 32.38 -24.37 7.70
CA ASP A 917 31.77 -25.56 7.06
C ASP A 917 30.86 -26.32 8.03
#